data_AF-A0A2V5Q487-F1
#
_entry.id   AF-A0A2V5Q487-F1
#
_cell.length_a   1.000
_cell.length_b   1.000
_cell.length_c   1.000
_cell.angle_alpha   90.00
_cell.angle_beta   90.00
_cell.angle_gamma   90.00
#
_symmetry.space_group_name_H-M   'P 1'
#
loop_
_entity.id
_entity.type
_entity.pdbx_description
1 polymer ?
#
loop_
_entity_poly.entity_id
_entity_poly.type
_entity_poly.pdbx_seq_one_letter_code
_entity_poly.pdbx_strand_id
1 'polypeptide(L)'
;MRARRNPTSYRLQILSHHKSWMKPRLRQDDAIRPREQRQQPNGLLLTLFLCSLALPGRAIQPDTNTLLLLHFETNLVGVAGETPTSASGVTYENGVAGFGARFAPGNQVLFPATNNIVATNGALEFWIKPNWNGNDGQGHAVLMFGGAGGLFFFKDGGNYWRSIGNRYGLGGHPEVGAGFNISSEWRSNEWHHAAFTWTQQSLMVYVDGRLRAQSAINYLPPISAPTFQLGADGSGSYADALLDELRISDRERTADEIVQSFISDLVVTGLSVQPASTNLLQTWWHTPVLTATSAVGVIQVPASAVSWTSSNTNVASADASGKIIARGAGTATLTAALNGASATLTVNVSAPLLPPDVDPIDPSLATPATNALYEMPVLVINFLPTRDGVHVDNTLLDNSTIADFKSKLTLFNKRVKFMLEEGSRFRGYSNAAARPSLGYRVVRIVTAYEIMPPGRLAGSGNFFPDYLQILDRFGAGNLVTNQNVKEVWLWGYHTAGIVPVESDMSSPASGDISNSYRDPTDLPVYDRTFVLYNYNSMRTQAEAVHNHGHQLESILSFIAQRQDGNSDLFWKKFCGQNDDGTFQQGRCGNTHFPPNGTNDYDYNDPVAVLSDCMDWTPPKTGRLAPVNASTWGGLPYAWPDGILPPQQTESQYYIFWMQNMPGCLNGIRYGSNVMANWWEFTADWDNAVRQNRGLYHAPRVQFTNAVIPPGRTNFSCSLVGDAGFGYTVEASTDFVQWTNLAATTNFTGSWQISDLPLLPRRFYRARQSGN
;
A
#
# COMPACT_ATOMS: atom_id res chain seq x y z
N MET A 1 -1.52 -46.06 -15.95
CA MET A 1 -2.66 -46.07 -15.01
C MET A 1 -2.65 -44.79 -14.19
N ARG A 2 -3.81 -44.33 -13.69
CA ARG A 2 -3.97 -43.02 -13.01
C ARG A 2 -3.29 -42.97 -11.64
N ALA A 3 -2.75 -41.82 -11.27
CA ALA A 3 -2.81 -41.28 -9.91
C ALA A 3 -2.84 -39.73 -9.98
N ARG A 4 -3.78 -39.12 -9.25
CA ARG A 4 -3.95 -37.66 -9.17
C ARG A 4 -2.95 -37.04 -8.19
N ARG A 5 -2.58 -35.77 -8.37
CA ARG A 5 -2.10 -34.90 -7.29
C ARG A 5 -2.64 -33.47 -7.47
N ASN A 6 -3.42 -33.00 -6.49
CA ASN A 6 -3.61 -31.56 -6.27
C ASN A 6 -2.46 -31.03 -5.39
N PRO A 7 -2.14 -29.72 -5.46
CA PRO A 7 -0.99 -29.15 -4.77
C PRO A 7 -1.35 -28.66 -3.37
N THR A 8 -0.51 -28.96 -2.36
CA THR A 8 -0.43 -28.21 -1.10
C THR A 8 0.92 -28.44 -0.43
N SER A 9 1.47 -27.37 0.16
CA SER A 9 2.65 -27.34 1.05
C SER A 9 4.01 -27.80 0.48
N TYR A 10 4.89 -26.83 0.22
CA TYR A 10 6.33 -27.06 0.22
C TYR A 10 6.85 -27.14 1.67
N ARG A 11 7.23 -28.33 2.13
CA ARG A 11 8.09 -28.53 3.30
C ARG A 11 9.41 -29.14 2.86
N LEU A 12 10.50 -28.37 2.90
CA LEU A 12 11.85 -28.88 2.71
C LEU A 12 12.34 -29.56 3.99
N GLN A 13 12.70 -30.85 3.89
CA GLN A 13 13.39 -31.57 4.95
C GLN A 13 14.88 -31.22 4.95
N ILE A 14 15.40 -30.84 6.12
CA ILE A 14 16.83 -30.57 6.33
C ILE A 14 17.51 -31.84 6.83
N LEU A 15 18.52 -32.32 6.11
CA LEU A 15 19.44 -33.35 6.59
C LEU A 15 20.51 -32.70 7.49
N SER A 16 20.50 -33.06 8.77
CA SER A 16 21.54 -32.66 9.71
C SER A 16 22.76 -33.58 9.62
N HIS A 17 23.96 -33.04 9.84
CA HIS A 17 25.17 -33.83 10.09
C HIS A 17 25.89 -33.29 11.33
N HIS A 18 26.09 -34.18 12.31
CA HIS A 18 26.87 -33.89 13.51
C HIS A 18 28.37 -33.79 13.22
N LYS A 19 29.06 -32.93 13.97
CA LYS A 19 30.36 -33.26 14.60
C LYS A 19 30.59 -32.36 15.83
N SER A 20 31.29 -32.90 16.82
CA SER A 20 31.42 -32.35 18.18
C SER A 20 32.89 -32.18 18.61
N TRP A 21 33.10 -31.83 19.89
CA TRP A 21 34.39 -31.61 20.58
C TRP A 21 35.06 -30.25 20.26
N MET A 22 35.73 -29.54 21.16
CA MET A 22 36.14 -29.84 22.55
C MET A 22 36.33 -28.52 23.36
N LYS A 23 36.16 -28.53 24.70
CA LYS A 23 36.68 -27.49 25.62
C LYS A 23 37.99 -27.97 26.26
N PRO A 24 38.87 -27.05 26.68
CA PRO A 24 39.30 -27.06 28.10
C PRO A 24 39.32 -25.66 28.76
N ARG A 25 39.77 -25.63 30.03
CA ARG A 25 39.56 -24.56 31.03
C ARG A 25 40.77 -23.62 31.21
N LEU A 26 40.47 -22.40 31.65
CA LEU A 26 41.13 -21.60 32.71
C LEU A 26 42.67 -21.61 32.82
N ARG A 27 43.25 -20.39 32.83
CA ARG A 27 44.01 -19.95 34.02
C ARG A 27 43.99 -18.42 34.18
N GLN A 28 44.35 -18.00 35.38
CA GLN A 28 44.33 -16.66 35.97
C GLN A 28 45.79 -16.20 36.13
N ASP A 29 46.04 -14.87 36.17
CA ASP A 29 46.87 -14.19 37.19
C ASP A 29 47.59 -12.90 36.72
N ASP A 30 47.61 -11.97 37.66
CA ASP A 30 48.55 -10.87 37.92
C ASP A 30 48.67 -9.59 37.06
N ALA A 31 48.92 -8.51 37.82
CA ALA A 31 48.99 -7.12 37.42
C ALA A 31 50.38 -6.53 37.70
N ILE A 32 50.71 -5.37 37.11
CA ILE A 32 51.62 -4.35 37.66
C ILE A 32 51.47 -3.03 36.85
N ARG A 33 51.55 -1.88 37.53
CA ARG A 33 51.57 -0.49 36.99
C ARG A 33 52.97 0.13 37.25
N PRO A 34 53.26 1.39 36.88
CA PRO A 34 53.26 2.05 35.57
C PRO A 34 54.63 2.73 35.28
N ARG A 35 54.76 3.54 34.22
CA ARG A 35 55.84 4.55 34.09
C ARG A 35 55.36 5.87 33.48
N GLU A 36 55.98 6.96 33.90
CA GLU A 36 55.59 8.36 33.65
C GLU A 36 56.37 9.06 32.50
N GLN A 37 56.03 10.35 32.30
CA GLN A 37 56.66 11.41 31.49
C GLN A 37 56.12 11.53 30.04
N ARG A 38 55.81 12.72 29.50
CA ARG A 38 56.14 14.11 29.95
C ARG A 38 55.11 15.16 29.44
N GLN A 39 55.12 16.35 30.06
CA GLN A 39 54.32 17.58 29.76
C GLN A 39 54.87 18.33 28.51
N GLN A 40 54.26 19.33 27.84
CA GLN A 40 53.01 20.17 27.90
C GLN A 40 52.89 20.92 26.51
N PRO A 41 52.10 22.01 26.24
CA PRO A 41 51.00 22.70 26.97
C PRO A 41 49.71 23.07 26.17
N ASN A 42 48.63 23.31 26.94
CA ASN A 42 47.59 24.35 26.81
C ASN A 42 46.81 24.57 25.48
N GLY A 43 45.60 24.02 25.44
CA GLY A 43 44.43 24.62 24.77
C GLY A 43 43.22 24.58 25.71
N LEU A 44 42.77 25.73 26.21
CA LEU A 44 41.76 25.82 27.28
C LEU A 44 40.34 25.69 26.71
N LEU A 45 39.78 24.48 26.67
CA LEU A 45 38.34 24.28 26.49
C LEU A 45 37.68 24.03 27.85
N LEU A 46 36.79 24.93 28.27
CA LEU A 46 36.08 24.86 29.54
C LEU A 46 34.88 23.90 29.43
N THR A 47 35.13 22.58 29.40
CA THR A 47 34.06 21.59 29.56
C THR A 47 33.52 21.64 30.98
N LEU A 48 32.36 22.29 31.15
CA LEU A 48 31.53 22.15 32.34
C LEU A 48 31.08 20.69 32.48
N PHE A 49 31.80 19.95 33.32
CA PHE A 49 31.38 18.62 33.76
C PHE A 49 30.26 18.80 34.80
N LEU A 50 29.05 19.10 34.33
CA LEU A 50 27.84 18.90 35.12
C LEU A 50 27.69 17.40 35.33
N CYS A 51 28.00 16.93 36.55
CA CYS A 51 27.56 15.62 37.01
C CYS A 51 26.03 15.62 37.05
N SER A 52 25.41 15.25 35.93
CA SER A 52 24.02 14.82 35.89
C SER A 52 23.91 13.51 36.67
N LEU A 53 23.65 13.63 37.97
CA LEU A 53 22.97 12.57 38.72
C LEU A 53 21.77 12.14 37.89
N ALA A 54 21.65 10.83 37.63
CA ALA A 54 20.50 10.29 36.92
C ALA A 54 19.24 10.63 37.72
N LEU A 55 18.47 11.60 37.23
CA LEU A 55 17.16 11.89 37.76
C LEU A 55 16.24 10.71 37.40
N PRO A 56 15.33 10.29 38.30
CA PRO A 56 14.25 9.40 37.89
C PRO A 56 13.42 10.05 36.78
N GLY A 57 12.73 9.20 36.00
CA GLY A 57 11.80 9.62 34.95
C GLY A 57 10.81 10.60 35.56
N ARG A 58 10.60 11.72 34.88
CA ARG A 58 9.73 12.76 35.37
C ARG A 58 8.35 12.51 34.78
N ALA A 59 7.43 12.09 35.65
CA ALA A 59 6.00 12.03 35.42
C ALA A 59 5.54 13.23 34.55
N ILE A 60 4.72 12.95 33.56
CA ILE A 60 4.39 13.88 32.49
C ILE A 60 3.71 15.13 33.04
N GLN A 61 4.12 16.31 32.60
CA GLN A 61 3.55 17.56 33.13
C GLN A 61 2.37 18.03 32.25
N PRO A 62 1.33 18.64 32.83
CA PRO A 62 0.24 19.21 32.05
C PRO A 62 0.71 20.44 31.28
N ASP A 63 0.18 20.65 30.08
CA ASP A 63 0.35 21.87 29.30
C ASP A 63 -1.00 22.50 28.95
N THR A 64 -1.01 23.58 28.19
CA THR A 64 -2.23 24.34 27.86
C THR A 64 -3.29 23.57 27.09
N ASN A 65 -2.94 22.41 26.52
CA ASN A 65 -3.81 21.53 25.74
C ASN A 65 -4.29 20.31 26.56
N THR A 66 -3.83 20.15 27.81
CA THR A 66 -4.24 19.05 28.69
C THR A 66 -5.62 19.34 29.28
N LEU A 67 -6.59 18.46 29.02
CA LEU A 67 -7.94 18.51 29.60
C LEU A 67 -8.06 17.68 30.87
N LEU A 68 -7.31 16.58 30.96
CA LEU A 68 -7.23 15.73 32.14
C LEU A 68 -5.84 15.10 32.20
N LEU A 69 -5.25 15.04 33.39
CA LEU A 69 -4.04 14.27 33.66
C LEU A 69 -4.18 13.55 35.00
N LEU A 70 -4.02 12.23 34.98
CA LEU A 70 -4.13 11.33 36.12
C LEU A 70 -2.79 10.59 36.33
N HIS A 71 -2.02 11.03 37.32
CA HIS A 71 -0.79 10.36 37.79
C HIS A 71 -1.07 9.10 38.63
N PHE A 72 -2.33 8.88 39.05
CA PHE A 72 -2.78 7.73 39.84
C PHE A 72 -2.05 7.41 41.17
N GLU A 73 -1.08 8.21 41.61
CA GLU A 73 -0.21 7.96 42.78
C GLU A 73 -0.88 7.37 44.04
N THR A 74 -2.04 7.90 44.44
CA THR A 74 -2.79 7.43 45.62
C THR A 74 -4.31 7.57 45.50
N ASN A 75 -4.79 8.18 44.41
CA ASN A 75 -6.18 8.56 44.22
C ASN A 75 -6.49 8.80 42.73
N LEU A 76 -7.76 9.04 42.41
CA LEU A 76 -8.27 9.32 41.05
C LEU A 76 -8.47 10.84 40.82
N VAL A 77 -7.77 11.72 41.53
CA VAL A 77 -7.90 13.17 41.34
C VAL A 77 -6.91 13.63 40.28
N GLY A 78 -7.40 14.37 39.28
CA GLY A 78 -6.57 14.96 38.24
C GLY A 78 -5.73 16.14 38.74
N VAL A 79 -4.70 16.49 37.96
CA VAL A 79 -3.73 17.53 38.35
C VAL A 79 -4.36 18.93 38.46
N ALA A 80 -5.47 19.21 37.78
CA ALA A 80 -6.25 20.44 37.94
C ALA A 80 -7.39 20.33 38.97
N GLY A 81 -7.48 19.22 39.71
CA GLY A 81 -8.49 18.96 40.74
C GLY A 81 -9.75 18.24 40.23
N GLU A 82 -9.70 17.65 39.03
CA GLU A 82 -10.79 16.90 38.41
C GLU A 82 -11.09 15.63 39.22
N THR A 83 -12.36 15.39 39.59
CA THR A 83 -12.76 14.21 40.36
C THR A 83 -13.77 13.35 39.59
N PRO A 84 -13.73 12.01 39.75
CA PRO A 84 -14.72 11.14 39.16
C PRO A 84 -16.09 11.32 39.83
N THR A 85 -17.16 11.21 39.05
CA THR A 85 -18.54 11.17 39.55
C THR A 85 -18.89 9.82 40.18
N SER A 86 -18.17 8.76 39.80
CA SER A 86 -18.28 7.42 40.39
C SER A 86 -17.00 6.63 40.16
N ALA A 87 -16.61 5.78 41.10
CA ALA A 87 -15.48 4.86 40.99
C ALA A 87 -15.77 3.57 41.76
N SER A 88 -15.42 2.42 41.20
CA SER A 88 -15.51 1.12 41.89
C SER A 88 -14.13 0.48 42.08
N GLY A 89 -13.73 0.25 43.33
CA GLY A 89 -12.72 -0.74 43.73
C GLY A 89 -11.29 -0.60 43.16
N VAL A 90 -10.91 0.55 42.61
CA VAL A 90 -9.56 0.79 42.08
C VAL A 90 -8.53 0.75 43.22
N THR A 91 -7.44 0.01 43.02
CA THR A 91 -6.28 -0.04 43.94
C THR A 91 -5.04 0.53 43.26
N TYR A 92 -3.95 0.73 44.00
CA TYR A 92 -2.72 1.34 43.48
C TYR A 92 -1.52 0.40 43.65
N GLU A 93 -0.67 0.31 42.63
CA GLU A 93 0.52 -0.54 42.56
C GLU A 93 1.65 0.23 41.86
N ASN A 94 2.91 -0.21 42.01
CA ASN A 94 4.05 0.46 41.36
C ASN A 94 3.82 0.66 39.85
N GLY A 95 3.88 1.93 39.44
CA GLY A 95 3.72 2.40 38.07
C GLY A 95 5.03 2.33 37.27
N VAL A 96 5.04 3.05 36.15
CA VAL A 96 6.22 3.46 35.39
C VAL A 96 6.94 4.59 36.14
N ALA A 97 6.17 5.56 36.64
CA ALA A 97 6.61 6.56 37.61
C ALA A 97 5.66 6.50 38.82
N GLY A 98 6.18 6.44 40.05
CA GLY A 98 5.33 6.40 41.24
C GLY A 98 4.41 5.16 41.30
N PHE A 99 3.10 5.38 41.44
CA PHE A 99 2.06 4.34 41.44
C PHE A 99 1.00 4.54 40.36
N GLY A 100 0.68 3.46 39.63
CA GLY A 100 -0.45 3.39 38.71
C GLY A 100 -1.74 2.86 39.35
N ALA A 101 -2.88 3.06 38.68
CA ALA A 101 -4.21 2.61 39.09
C ALA A 101 -4.58 1.26 38.46
N ARG A 102 -4.96 0.30 39.31
CA ARG A 102 -5.40 -1.04 38.92
C ARG A 102 -6.89 -1.07 38.60
N PHE A 103 -7.21 -1.40 37.36
CA PHE A 103 -8.56 -1.67 36.87
C PHE A 103 -8.72 -3.17 36.62
N ALA A 104 -9.01 -3.93 37.67
CA ALA A 104 -9.37 -5.34 37.60
C ALA A 104 -10.83 -5.54 37.10
N PRO A 105 -11.25 -6.77 36.74
CA PRO A 105 -12.62 -7.03 36.29
C PRO A 105 -13.68 -6.58 37.31
N GLY A 106 -14.65 -5.78 36.86
CA GLY A 106 -15.66 -5.12 37.70
C GLY A 106 -15.29 -3.70 38.16
N ASN A 107 -14.05 -3.25 37.97
CA ASN A 107 -13.67 -1.86 38.21
C ASN A 107 -14.12 -0.98 37.03
N GLN A 108 -14.73 0.16 37.35
CA GLN A 108 -15.09 1.21 36.40
C GLN A 108 -15.03 2.57 37.10
N VAL A 109 -14.63 3.60 36.35
CA VAL A 109 -14.59 4.98 36.83
C VAL A 109 -15.32 5.87 35.82
N LEU A 110 -16.16 6.77 36.29
CA LEU A 110 -16.87 7.76 35.48
C LEU A 110 -16.33 9.15 35.81
N PHE A 111 -15.89 9.89 34.80
CA PHE A 111 -15.53 11.30 34.93
C PHE A 111 -16.56 12.18 34.22
N PRO A 112 -16.81 13.43 34.68
CA PRO A 112 -17.56 14.41 33.90
C PRO A 112 -16.94 14.56 32.50
N ALA A 113 -17.76 14.65 31.45
CA ALA A 113 -17.24 14.87 30.10
C ALA A 113 -16.85 16.34 29.87
N THR A 114 -17.63 17.28 30.42
CA THR A 114 -17.38 18.72 30.36
C THR A 114 -15.96 19.06 30.81
N ASN A 115 -15.20 19.74 29.95
CA ASN A 115 -13.81 20.17 30.12
C ASN A 115 -12.76 19.05 30.24
N ASN A 116 -13.14 17.77 30.17
CA ASN A 116 -12.20 16.64 30.34
C ASN A 116 -12.00 15.83 29.04
N ILE A 117 -12.93 15.88 28.08
CA ILE A 117 -12.83 15.21 26.78
C ILE A 117 -13.63 15.94 25.69
N VAL A 118 -13.15 15.90 24.44
CA VAL A 118 -13.80 16.49 23.26
C VAL A 118 -14.12 15.41 22.22
N ALA A 119 -15.36 15.42 21.70
CA ALA A 119 -15.85 14.36 20.80
C ALA A 119 -15.22 14.38 19.39
N THR A 120 -14.90 15.57 18.88
CA THR A 120 -14.52 15.80 17.47
C THR A 120 -13.03 15.77 17.19
N ASN A 121 -12.21 16.00 18.22
CA ASN A 121 -10.76 16.06 18.14
C ASN A 121 -10.14 15.89 19.52
N GLY A 122 -8.94 15.31 19.58
CA GLY A 122 -8.22 15.11 20.84
C GLY A 122 -7.11 14.08 20.77
N ALA A 123 -6.52 13.83 21.93
CA ALA A 123 -5.60 12.71 22.14
C ALA A 123 -5.85 12.07 23.51
N LEU A 124 -5.63 10.76 23.59
CA LEU A 124 -5.62 9.95 24.81
C LEU A 124 -4.27 9.24 24.86
N GLU A 125 -3.50 9.44 25.92
CA GLU A 125 -2.17 8.85 26.14
C GLU A 125 -2.14 8.20 27.53
N PHE A 126 -1.50 7.04 27.68
CA PHE A 126 -1.31 6.37 28.98
C PHE A 126 -0.30 5.22 28.88
N TRP A 127 0.31 4.87 29.99
CA TRP A 127 0.96 3.58 30.16
C TRP A 127 -0.04 2.50 30.57
N ILE A 128 0.15 1.29 30.07
CA ILE A 128 -0.67 0.11 30.37
C ILE A 128 0.21 -1.12 30.61
N LYS A 129 -0.07 -1.84 31.69
CA LYS A 129 0.44 -3.19 31.97
C LYS A 129 -0.75 -4.15 32.09
N PRO A 130 -1.10 -4.87 31.02
CA PRO A 130 -2.26 -5.77 31.01
C PRO A 130 -2.00 -7.04 31.81
N ASN A 131 -3.04 -7.63 32.40
CA ASN A 131 -2.97 -8.99 32.97
C ASN A 131 -3.14 -10.08 31.91
N TRP A 132 -3.48 -9.72 30.67
CA TRP A 132 -3.80 -10.58 29.55
C TRP A 132 -2.72 -10.55 28.45
N ASN A 133 -2.74 -11.54 27.55
CA ASN A 133 -1.89 -11.57 26.37
C ASN A 133 -2.65 -10.97 25.17
N GLY A 134 -1.93 -10.35 24.23
CA GLY A 134 -2.56 -9.76 23.04
C GLY A 134 -3.39 -10.74 22.22
N ASN A 135 -3.13 -12.05 22.32
CA ASN A 135 -3.74 -13.13 21.55
C ASN A 135 -4.91 -13.89 22.22
N ASP A 136 -5.40 -13.44 23.38
CA ASP A 136 -6.37 -14.20 24.19
C ASP A 136 -7.81 -14.29 23.63
N GLY A 137 -8.12 -13.57 22.56
CA GLY A 137 -9.45 -13.53 21.94
C GLY A 137 -10.52 -12.80 22.75
N GLN A 138 -10.15 -12.05 23.80
CA GLN A 138 -11.07 -11.26 24.62
C GLN A 138 -11.00 -9.76 24.32
N GLY A 139 -12.04 -9.02 24.72
CA GLY A 139 -12.12 -7.57 24.59
C GLY A 139 -11.82 -6.83 25.89
N HIS A 140 -10.92 -5.84 25.85
CA HIS A 140 -10.47 -5.08 27.02
C HIS A 140 -10.64 -3.58 26.80
N ALA A 141 -11.66 -3.01 27.44
CA ALA A 141 -12.05 -1.61 27.34
C ALA A 141 -11.19 -0.70 28.22
N VAL A 142 -10.52 0.31 27.64
CA VAL A 142 -9.79 1.33 28.41
C VAL A 142 -10.63 2.58 28.60
N LEU A 143 -11.13 3.18 27.51
CA LEU A 143 -11.97 4.38 27.57
C LEU A 143 -13.15 4.27 26.61
N MET A 144 -14.35 4.59 27.11
CA MET A 144 -15.57 4.76 26.30
C MET A 144 -16.21 6.12 26.57
N PHE A 145 -16.53 6.87 25.50
CA PHE A 145 -17.28 8.11 25.59
C PHE A 145 -18.52 8.05 24.70
N GLY A 146 -19.70 8.01 25.31
CA GLY A 146 -20.96 7.74 24.62
C GLY A 146 -21.19 6.27 24.27
N GLY A 147 -22.40 5.95 23.83
CA GLY A 147 -22.80 4.61 23.37
C GLY A 147 -22.72 4.48 21.86
N ALA A 148 -23.86 4.26 21.19
CA ALA A 148 -23.95 4.45 19.74
C ALA A 148 -23.62 5.91 19.37
N GLY A 149 -22.84 6.10 18.30
CA GLY A 149 -22.22 7.37 17.93
C GLY A 149 -20.95 7.73 18.72
N GLY A 150 -20.60 6.95 19.76
CA GLY A 150 -19.50 7.28 20.67
C GLY A 150 -18.08 7.02 20.14
N LEU A 151 -17.10 7.36 20.99
CA LEU A 151 -15.69 6.97 20.88
C LEU A 151 -15.41 5.75 21.77
N PHE A 152 -14.55 4.84 21.31
CA PHE A 152 -14.16 3.66 22.09
C PHE A 152 -12.71 3.24 21.81
N PHE A 153 -11.92 3.09 22.87
CA PHE A 153 -10.49 2.75 22.83
C PHE A 153 -10.24 1.46 23.61
N PHE A 154 -9.84 0.39 22.92
CA PHE A 154 -9.88 -0.98 23.46
C PHE A 154 -9.04 -1.99 22.68
N LYS A 155 -8.73 -3.13 23.31
CA LYS A 155 -8.46 -4.40 22.60
C LYS A 155 -9.76 -5.09 22.27
N ASP A 156 -9.88 -5.71 21.09
CA ASP A 156 -11.02 -6.56 20.74
C ASP A 156 -10.72 -8.06 20.74
N GLY A 157 -11.79 -8.86 20.60
CA GLY A 157 -11.68 -10.33 20.47
C GLY A 157 -11.05 -10.82 19.15
N GLY A 158 -10.87 -9.94 18.17
CA GLY A 158 -10.01 -10.16 16.99
C GLY A 158 -8.52 -9.94 17.27
N ASN A 159 -8.15 -9.59 18.51
CA ASN A 159 -6.79 -9.26 18.95
C ASN A 159 -6.22 -7.96 18.36
N TYR A 160 -7.09 -7.02 17.95
CA TYR A 160 -6.71 -5.69 17.51
C TYR A 160 -6.72 -4.67 18.65
N TRP A 161 -5.64 -3.93 18.81
CA TRP A 161 -5.60 -2.69 19.60
C TRP A 161 -6.11 -1.55 18.73
N ARG A 162 -7.22 -0.89 19.13
CA ARG A 162 -7.94 -0.01 18.21
C ARG A 162 -8.71 1.14 18.86
N SER A 163 -8.89 2.18 18.06
CA SER A 163 -9.87 3.26 18.25
C SER A 163 -11.07 3.05 17.32
N ILE A 164 -12.28 3.26 17.84
CA ILE A 164 -13.53 3.37 17.07
C ILE A 164 -14.14 4.76 17.28
N GLY A 165 -14.64 5.36 16.21
CA GLY A 165 -15.48 6.55 16.20
C GLY A 165 -16.81 6.29 15.49
N ASN A 166 -17.85 7.04 15.87
CA ASN A 166 -19.23 6.82 15.44
C ASN A 166 -19.70 5.36 15.67
N ARG A 167 -19.44 4.81 16.86
CA ARG A 167 -19.75 3.41 17.21
C ARG A 167 -21.17 2.98 16.81
N TYR A 168 -21.31 1.83 16.17
CA TYR A 168 -22.55 1.30 15.56
C TYR A 168 -23.17 2.12 14.42
N GLY A 169 -22.47 3.13 13.87
CA GLY A 169 -22.91 3.83 12.66
C GLY A 169 -24.16 4.70 12.84
N LEU A 170 -24.18 5.51 13.90
CA LEU A 170 -25.33 6.37 14.19
C LEU A 170 -25.48 7.48 13.12
N GLY A 171 -26.72 7.93 12.89
CA GLY A 171 -27.01 9.06 12.00
C GLY A 171 -26.88 8.77 10.50
N GLY A 172 -26.72 7.50 10.08
CA GLY A 172 -26.58 7.13 8.66
C GLY A 172 -25.15 7.22 8.11
N HIS A 173 -24.18 7.53 8.96
CA HIS A 173 -22.75 7.40 8.67
C HIS A 173 -22.25 6.06 9.22
N PRO A 174 -21.27 5.39 8.57
CA PRO A 174 -20.73 4.13 9.08
C PRO A 174 -19.96 4.30 10.39
N GLU A 175 -19.75 3.20 11.10
CA GLU A 175 -18.71 3.11 12.12
C GLU A 175 -17.33 3.23 11.44
N VAL A 176 -16.41 3.98 12.04
CA VAL A 176 -15.05 4.15 11.56
C VAL A 176 -14.05 3.73 12.64
N GLY A 177 -12.90 3.20 12.26
CA GLY A 177 -11.90 2.77 13.23
C GLY A 177 -10.53 2.54 12.62
N ALA A 178 -9.50 2.71 13.44
CA ALA A 178 -8.11 2.41 13.13
C ALA A 178 -7.59 1.42 14.19
N GLY A 179 -6.81 0.43 13.77
CA GLY A 179 -6.25 -0.55 14.70
C GLY A 179 -5.28 -1.52 14.05
N PHE A 180 -4.46 -2.16 14.87
CA PHE A 180 -3.48 -3.17 14.44
C PHE A 180 -3.52 -4.38 15.36
N ASN A 181 -3.11 -5.54 14.84
CA ASN A 181 -3.15 -6.78 15.58
C ASN A 181 -1.96 -6.90 16.55
N ILE A 182 -2.23 -7.11 17.84
CA ILE A 182 -1.21 -7.21 18.90
C ILE A 182 -0.90 -8.65 19.35
N SER A 183 -1.46 -9.66 18.67
CA SER A 183 -1.38 -11.07 19.09
C SER A 183 0.04 -11.64 19.23
N SER A 184 1.00 -11.14 18.45
CA SER A 184 2.41 -11.56 18.51
C SER A 184 3.30 -10.66 19.38
N GLU A 185 2.77 -9.51 19.83
CA GLU A 185 3.58 -8.43 20.42
C GLU A 185 3.32 -8.24 21.92
N TRP A 186 2.06 -8.20 22.34
CA TRP A 186 1.70 -7.88 23.73
C TRP A 186 1.62 -9.12 24.60
N ARG A 187 2.25 -9.07 25.77
CA ARG A 187 2.23 -10.15 26.77
C ARG A 187 1.71 -9.64 28.10
N SER A 188 1.10 -10.55 28.84
CA SER A 188 0.68 -10.32 30.22
C SER A 188 1.86 -9.85 31.08
N ASN A 189 1.65 -8.77 31.82
CA ASN A 189 2.59 -8.09 32.71
C ASN A 189 3.76 -7.32 32.05
N GLU A 190 3.74 -7.08 30.74
CA GLU A 190 4.67 -6.16 30.07
C GLU A 190 4.07 -4.74 29.98
N TRP A 191 4.89 -3.70 30.21
CA TRP A 191 4.45 -2.31 30.08
C TRP A 191 4.52 -1.84 28.63
N HIS A 192 3.47 -1.17 28.17
CA HIS A 192 3.41 -0.44 26.90
C HIS A 192 2.91 0.98 27.11
N HIS A 193 3.37 1.94 26.30
CA HIS A 193 2.76 3.27 26.23
C HIS A 193 1.81 3.30 25.05
N ALA A 194 0.51 3.42 25.31
CA ALA A 194 -0.52 3.52 24.28
C ALA A 194 -0.93 4.97 24.08
N ALA A 195 -1.13 5.37 22.83
CA ALA A 195 -1.78 6.64 22.52
C ALA A 195 -2.74 6.53 21.34
N PHE A 196 -3.79 7.33 21.38
CA PHE A 196 -4.81 7.44 20.35
C PHE A 196 -5.04 8.91 20.03
N THR A 197 -5.05 9.29 18.75
CA THR A 197 -5.49 10.62 18.32
C THR A 197 -6.71 10.51 17.44
N TRP A 198 -7.55 11.53 17.50
CA TRP A 198 -8.71 11.67 16.63
C TRP A 198 -8.88 13.12 16.17
N THR A 199 -9.41 13.26 14.97
CA THR A 199 -9.96 14.50 14.40
C THR A 199 -11.22 14.12 13.61
N GLN A 200 -11.85 15.07 12.90
CA GLN A 200 -12.91 14.72 11.94
C GLN A 200 -12.35 14.12 10.63
N GLN A 201 -11.02 14.05 10.49
CA GLN A 201 -10.28 13.64 9.29
C GLN A 201 -9.40 12.40 9.51
N SER A 202 -9.00 12.12 10.74
CA SER A 202 -8.06 11.05 11.12
C SER A 202 -8.50 10.30 12.38
N LEU A 203 -8.23 9.00 12.40
CA LEU A 203 -8.01 8.23 13.63
C LEU A 203 -6.60 7.65 13.55
N MET A 204 -5.83 7.73 14.63
CA MET A 204 -4.49 7.15 14.72
C MET A 204 -4.28 6.37 16.01
N VAL A 205 -3.53 5.28 15.93
CA VAL A 205 -3.16 4.41 17.05
C VAL A 205 -1.64 4.34 17.13
N TYR A 206 -1.10 4.68 18.29
CA TYR A 206 0.33 4.64 18.60
C TYR A 206 0.59 3.66 19.74
N VAL A 207 1.71 2.95 19.67
CA VAL A 207 2.23 2.11 20.76
C VAL A 207 3.74 2.29 20.84
N ASP A 208 4.25 2.49 22.06
CA ASP A 208 5.66 2.68 22.40
C ASP A 208 6.30 3.82 21.58
N GLY A 209 5.57 4.94 21.49
CA GLY A 209 5.93 6.13 20.71
C GLY A 209 5.81 5.98 19.18
N ARG A 210 5.41 4.82 18.64
CA ARG A 210 5.36 4.56 17.19
C ARG A 210 3.93 4.55 16.67
N LEU A 211 3.67 5.23 15.55
CA LEU A 211 2.40 5.07 14.82
C LEU A 211 2.27 3.62 14.34
N ARG A 212 1.13 2.97 14.64
CA ARG A 212 0.86 1.56 14.35
C ARG A 212 -0.32 1.33 13.40
N ALA A 213 -1.32 2.21 13.46
CA ALA A 213 -2.45 2.21 12.54
C ALA A 213 -2.98 3.63 12.34
N GLN A 214 -3.51 3.89 11.15
CA GLN A 214 -4.18 5.13 10.80
C GLN A 214 -5.38 4.83 9.91
N SER A 215 -6.44 5.61 10.04
CA SER A 215 -7.56 5.62 9.09
C SER A 215 -7.96 7.05 8.77
N ALA A 216 -8.05 7.36 7.48
CA ALA A 216 -8.67 8.58 7.01
C ALA A 216 -10.18 8.47 7.17
N ILE A 217 -10.79 9.49 7.77
CA ILE A 217 -12.23 9.59 8.00
C ILE A 217 -12.73 10.96 7.51
N ASN A 218 -14.05 11.17 7.54
CA ASN A 218 -14.65 12.45 7.14
C ASN A 218 -15.77 12.92 8.07
N TYR A 219 -15.97 12.23 9.19
CA TYR A 219 -17.07 12.46 10.11
C TYR A 219 -16.78 11.87 11.49
N LEU A 220 -16.95 12.70 12.53
CA LEU A 220 -17.23 12.27 13.90
C LEU A 220 -18.43 13.09 14.41
N PRO A 221 -19.45 12.43 15.00
CA PRO A 221 -20.60 13.13 15.57
C PRO A 221 -20.23 13.82 16.90
N PRO A 222 -20.97 14.87 17.32
CA PRO A 222 -20.92 15.33 18.69
C PRO A 222 -21.51 14.27 19.64
N ILE A 223 -20.94 14.14 20.84
CA ILE A 223 -21.37 13.19 21.87
C ILE A 223 -21.99 13.96 23.03
N SER A 224 -23.23 13.62 23.39
CA SER A 224 -24.00 14.30 24.45
C SER A 224 -23.97 13.60 25.80
N ALA A 225 -23.16 12.56 25.97
CA ALA A 225 -23.02 11.84 27.23
C ALA A 225 -22.43 12.78 28.32
N PRO A 226 -23.02 12.86 29.52
CA PRO A 226 -22.53 13.76 30.57
C PRO A 226 -21.22 13.27 31.22
N THR A 227 -20.87 12.00 31.01
CA THR A 227 -19.67 11.36 31.52
C THR A 227 -19.01 10.49 30.45
N PHE A 228 -17.71 10.29 30.56
CA PHE A 228 -17.00 9.18 29.92
C PHE A 228 -16.56 8.16 30.96
N GLN A 229 -16.24 6.95 30.51
CA GLN A 229 -15.92 5.81 31.35
C GLN A 229 -14.48 5.36 31.12
N LEU A 230 -13.78 5.09 32.23
CA LEU A 230 -12.44 4.49 32.27
C LEU A 230 -12.52 3.08 32.87
N GLY A 231 -11.70 2.17 32.31
CA GLY A 231 -11.49 0.81 32.79
C GLY A 231 -12.56 -0.22 32.40
N ALA A 232 -13.66 0.20 31.77
CA ALA A 232 -14.74 -0.68 31.33
C ALA A 232 -15.60 -0.03 30.22
N ASP A 233 -16.45 -0.83 29.57
CA ASP A 233 -17.44 -0.36 28.57
C ASP A 233 -18.90 -0.38 29.07
N GLY A 234 -19.12 -0.73 30.34
CA GLY A 234 -20.46 -0.88 30.92
C GLY A 234 -21.27 -2.07 30.41
N SER A 235 -20.75 -2.90 29.50
CA SER A 235 -21.41 -4.10 28.97
C SER A 235 -20.78 -5.42 29.45
N GLY A 236 -19.60 -5.34 30.08
CA GLY A 236 -18.89 -6.49 30.67
C GLY A 236 -17.46 -6.66 30.17
N SER A 237 -16.98 -5.77 29.29
CA SER A 237 -15.57 -5.65 28.96
C SER A 237 -14.87 -4.74 29.97
N TYR A 238 -13.69 -5.15 30.46
CA TYR A 238 -12.89 -4.46 31.46
C TYR A 238 -11.44 -4.35 30.98
N ALA A 239 -10.72 -3.30 31.39
CA ALA A 239 -9.30 -3.13 31.04
C ALA A 239 -8.44 -4.31 31.51
N ASP A 240 -8.73 -4.84 32.71
CA ASP A 240 -7.92 -5.86 33.41
C ASP A 240 -6.41 -5.57 33.33
N ALA A 241 -6.06 -4.35 33.76
CA ALA A 241 -4.73 -3.79 33.60
C ALA A 241 -4.38 -2.81 34.72
N LEU A 242 -3.09 -2.54 34.88
CA LEU A 242 -2.60 -1.37 35.58
C LEU A 242 -2.46 -0.24 34.56
N LEU A 243 -3.03 0.93 34.82
CA LEU A 243 -2.88 2.14 34.01
C LEU A 243 -2.04 3.16 34.76
N ASP A 244 -1.22 3.91 34.05
CA ASP A 244 -0.35 4.94 34.64
C ASP A 244 -0.22 6.17 33.71
N GLU A 245 0.05 7.34 34.27
CA GLU A 245 0.21 8.63 33.56
C GLU A 245 -0.86 8.93 32.47
N LEU A 246 -2.15 8.76 32.78
CA LEU A 246 -3.22 8.94 31.78
C LEU A 246 -3.48 10.42 31.49
N ARG A 247 -3.30 10.84 30.23
CA ARG A 247 -3.58 12.19 29.73
C ARG A 247 -4.68 12.19 28.67
N ILE A 248 -5.60 13.15 28.76
CA ILE A 248 -6.52 13.53 27.68
C ILE A 248 -6.18 14.97 27.23
N SER A 249 -6.09 15.20 25.93
CA SER A 249 -5.81 16.52 25.33
C SER A 249 -6.97 17.02 24.45
N ASP A 250 -7.11 18.34 24.33
CA ASP A 250 -8.14 19.02 23.55
C ASP A 250 -7.91 19.03 22.03
N ARG A 251 -6.74 18.56 21.58
CA ARG A 251 -6.34 18.45 20.18
C ARG A 251 -5.60 17.15 19.90
N GLU A 252 -5.47 16.85 18.61
CA GLU A 252 -4.51 15.86 18.13
C GLU A 252 -3.10 16.25 18.56
N ARG A 253 -2.42 15.31 19.22
CA ARG A 253 -0.99 15.40 19.55
C ARG A 253 -0.18 14.96 18.35
N THR A 254 0.92 15.66 18.08
CA THR A 254 1.84 15.28 17.00
C THR A 254 2.59 14.00 17.36
N ALA A 255 3.13 13.31 16.35
CA ALA A 255 3.95 12.11 16.57
C ALA A 255 5.15 12.41 17.49
N ASP A 256 5.81 13.56 17.31
CA ASP A 256 6.94 13.98 18.16
C ASP A 256 6.50 14.20 19.62
N GLU A 257 5.34 14.81 19.86
CA GLU A 257 4.80 14.96 21.22
C GLU A 257 4.53 13.60 21.89
N ILE A 258 3.94 12.65 21.16
CA ILE A 258 3.67 11.29 21.66
C ILE A 258 4.98 10.53 21.95
N VAL A 259 6.02 10.75 21.13
CA VAL A 259 7.37 10.24 21.39
C VAL A 259 7.97 10.88 22.65
N GLN A 260 7.78 12.18 22.88
CA GLN A 260 8.25 12.85 24.10
C GLN A 260 7.51 12.37 25.35
N SER A 261 6.19 12.19 25.30
CA SER A 261 5.39 11.56 26.38
C SER A 261 5.94 10.18 26.72
N PHE A 262 6.17 9.35 25.71
CA PHE A 262 6.69 7.99 25.90
C PHE A 262 8.07 7.95 26.59
N ILE A 263 8.96 8.91 26.34
CA ILE A 263 10.32 8.89 26.91
C ILE A 263 10.50 9.72 28.20
N SER A 264 9.54 10.57 28.59
CA SER A 264 9.64 11.35 29.84
C SER A 264 9.68 10.47 31.08
N ASP A 265 8.91 9.39 31.04
CA ASP A 265 8.66 8.52 32.19
C ASP A 265 9.69 7.35 32.25
N LEU A 266 10.42 7.12 31.15
CA LEU A 266 11.38 6.03 31.04
C LEU A 266 12.71 6.30 31.76
N VAL A 267 12.94 5.59 32.87
CA VAL A 267 14.27 5.46 33.47
C VAL A 267 15.12 4.47 32.67
N VAL A 268 15.82 4.96 31.64
CA VAL A 268 16.70 4.13 30.79
C VAL A 268 18.04 3.90 31.50
N THR A 269 18.43 2.63 31.65
CA THR A 269 19.71 2.19 32.25
C THR A 269 20.67 1.59 31.22
N GLY A 270 20.17 1.24 30.04
CA GLY A 270 20.98 0.77 28.91
C GLY A 270 20.26 1.00 27.59
N LEU A 271 21.02 1.19 26.52
CA LEU A 271 20.51 1.34 25.16
C LEU A 271 21.27 0.36 24.26
N SER A 272 20.57 -0.23 23.30
CA SER A 272 21.17 -1.13 22.31
C SER A 272 20.61 -0.84 20.92
N VAL A 273 21.42 -1.05 19.89
CA VAL A 273 21.07 -0.81 18.49
C VAL A 273 21.30 -2.08 17.68
N GLN A 274 20.38 -2.42 16.80
CA GLN A 274 20.44 -3.59 15.93
C GLN A 274 20.13 -3.22 14.47
N PRO A 275 21.00 -3.62 13.52
CA PRO A 275 22.31 -4.25 13.73
C PRO A 275 23.32 -3.26 14.36
N ALA A 276 24.37 -3.77 15.02
CA ALA A 276 25.45 -2.93 15.55
C ALA A 276 26.42 -2.41 14.46
N SER A 277 26.36 -2.99 13.26
CA SER A 277 27.09 -2.55 12.07
C SER A 277 26.22 -2.74 10.83
N THR A 278 26.23 -1.79 9.90
CA THR A 278 25.55 -1.88 8.61
C THR A 278 26.46 -1.47 7.47
N ASN A 279 26.23 -2.03 6.29
CA ASN A 279 26.93 -1.68 5.06
C ASN A 279 25.92 -1.04 4.12
N LEU A 280 26.18 0.19 3.68
CA LEU A 280 25.33 0.96 2.78
C LEU A 280 26.10 1.36 1.53
N LEU A 281 25.39 1.48 0.43
CA LEU A 281 25.87 2.21 -0.72
C LEU A 281 25.62 3.72 -0.51
N GLN A 282 26.41 4.58 -1.12
CA GLN A 282 26.25 6.03 -1.00
C GLN A 282 24.86 6.48 -1.48
N THR A 283 24.23 7.43 -0.79
CA THR A 283 22.83 7.92 -0.96
C THR A 283 21.71 6.95 -0.56
N TRP A 284 22.04 5.74 -0.09
CA TRP A 284 21.07 4.82 0.52
C TRP A 284 20.93 5.07 2.03
N TRP A 285 19.99 4.38 2.68
CA TRP A 285 19.68 4.63 4.09
C TRP A 285 19.30 3.37 4.87
N HIS A 286 19.22 3.50 6.19
CA HIS A 286 18.80 2.43 7.08
C HIS A 286 18.17 3.00 8.35
N THR A 287 17.07 2.41 8.82
CA THR A 287 16.47 2.75 10.12
C THR A 287 16.75 1.61 11.09
N PRO A 288 17.67 1.77 12.05
CA PRO A 288 18.03 0.70 12.97
C PRO A 288 16.95 0.49 14.03
N VAL A 289 16.88 -0.74 14.56
CA VAL A 289 16.06 -1.06 15.73
C VAL A 289 16.82 -0.64 16.98
N LEU A 290 16.19 0.20 17.81
CA LEU A 290 16.71 0.61 19.11
C LEU A 290 15.89 -0.02 20.23
N THR A 291 16.57 -0.57 21.23
CA THR A 291 15.94 -1.17 22.40
C THR A 291 16.55 -0.61 23.66
N ALA A 292 15.70 -0.05 24.53
CA ALA A 292 16.07 0.50 25.83
C ALA A 292 15.82 -0.53 26.94
N THR A 293 16.81 -0.71 27.81
CA THR A 293 16.65 -1.39 29.09
C THR A 293 16.27 -0.35 30.13
N SER A 294 15.14 -0.54 30.80
CA SER A 294 14.55 0.44 31.72
C SER A 294 13.98 -0.22 32.97
N ALA A 295 13.51 0.58 33.93
CA ALA A 295 12.82 0.07 35.13
C ALA A 295 11.53 -0.72 34.80
N VAL A 296 10.90 -0.47 33.64
CA VAL A 296 9.68 -1.14 33.19
C VAL A 296 9.93 -2.37 32.31
N GLY A 297 11.19 -2.68 32.01
CA GLY A 297 11.59 -3.83 31.20
C GLY A 297 12.47 -3.46 30.01
N VAL A 298 12.44 -4.30 28.98
CA VAL A 298 13.20 -4.13 27.73
C VAL A 298 12.21 -3.75 26.63
N ILE A 299 12.24 -2.49 26.20
CA ILE A 299 11.24 -1.90 25.31
C ILE A 299 11.88 -1.37 24.03
N GLN A 300 11.21 -1.53 22.88
CA GLN A 300 11.66 -0.91 21.64
C GLN A 300 11.36 0.59 21.67
N VAL A 301 12.33 1.42 21.30
CA VAL A 301 12.15 2.88 21.22
C VAL A 301 12.20 3.36 19.76
N PRO A 302 11.42 4.41 19.39
CA PRO A 302 11.51 5.03 18.07
C PRO A 302 12.92 5.58 17.81
N ALA A 303 13.39 5.52 16.56
CA ALA A 303 14.70 6.07 16.21
C ALA A 303 14.76 7.61 16.25
N SER A 304 13.60 8.28 16.20
CA SER A 304 13.41 9.72 16.46
C SER A 304 13.48 10.09 17.95
N ALA A 305 13.33 9.11 18.86
CA ALA A 305 13.31 9.35 20.30
C ALA A 305 14.70 9.58 20.90
N VAL A 306 15.77 9.30 20.15
CA VAL A 306 17.15 9.36 20.63
C VAL A 306 17.91 10.49 19.96
N SER A 307 18.83 11.11 20.70
CA SER A 307 19.78 12.06 20.11
C SER A 307 20.86 11.30 19.34
N TRP A 308 21.10 11.68 18.09
CA TRP A 308 22.11 11.07 17.23
C TRP A 308 23.31 11.99 17.02
N THR A 309 24.51 11.44 17.13
CA THR A 309 25.76 12.08 16.71
C THR A 309 26.51 11.18 15.72
N SER A 310 27.37 11.76 14.88
CA SER A 310 28.21 11.01 13.95
C SER A 310 29.67 11.45 14.09
N SER A 311 30.57 10.47 14.11
CA SER A 311 32.02 10.68 14.04
C SER A 311 32.49 11.28 12.71
N ASN A 312 31.71 11.14 11.63
CA ASN A 312 31.96 11.79 10.35
C ASN A 312 30.65 12.00 9.57
N THR A 313 30.08 13.20 9.67
CA THR A 313 28.85 13.59 8.99
C THR A 313 28.95 13.65 7.46
N ASN A 314 30.16 13.66 6.88
CA ASN A 314 30.33 13.54 5.42
C ASN A 314 30.20 12.09 4.94
N VAL A 315 30.35 11.10 5.83
CA VAL A 315 30.18 9.68 5.52
C VAL A 315 28.76 9.22 5.83
N ALA A 316 28.25 9.47 7.05
CA ALA A 316 26.88 9.12 7.41
C ALA A 316 26.31 10.04 8.52
N SER A 317 24.98 10.22 8.52
CA SER A 317 24.24 11.01 9.53
C SER A 317 22.84 10.46 9.74
N ALA A 318 22.27 10.60 10.94
CA ALA A 318 20.82 10.48 11.14
C ALA A 318 20.10 11.75 10.65
N ASP A 319 18.85 11.62 10.22
CA ASP A 319 17.88 12.74 10.18
C ASP A 319 16.98 12.77 11.43
N ALA A 320 16.02 13.69 11.47
CA ALA A 320 15.11 13.86 12.62
C ALA A 320 14.20 12.64 12.90
N SER A 321 13.96 11.77 11.92
CA SER A 321 13.22 10.52 12.11
C SER A 321 14.08 9.38 12.68
N GLY A 322 15.39 9.59 12.79
CA GLY A 322 16.38 8.56 13.12
C GLY A 322 16.78 7.66 11.94
N LYS A 323 16.40 8.04 10.71
CA LYS A 323 16.84 7.39 9.47
C LYS A 323 18.31 7.72 9.22
N ILE A 324 19.15 6.70 9.12
CA ILE A 324 20.59 6.83 8.93
C ILE A 324 20.89 6.89 7.43
N ILE A 325 21.39 8.04 6.96
CA ILE A 325 21.63 8.33 5.55
C ILE A 325 23.13 8.22 5.26
N ALA A 326 23.49 7.40 4.27
CA ALA A 326 24.86 7.30 3.74
C ALA A 326 25.12 8.46 2.76
N ARG A 327 26.19 9.23 2.99
CA ARG A 327 26.50 10.47 2.26
C ARG A 327 27.77 10.40 1.41
N GLY A 328 28.78 9.66 1.85
CA GLY A 328 30.07 9.53 1.17
C GLY A 328 30.82 8.28 1.62
N ALA A 329 31.68 7.74 0.76
CA ALA A 329 32.40 6.50 1.05
C ALA A 329 33.35 6.62 2.26
N GLY A 330 33.46 5.54 3.04
CA GLY A 330 34.26 5.46 4.26
C GLY A 330 33.51 4.76 5.40
N THR A 331 34.01 4.89 6.62
CA THR A 331 33.33 4.38 7.83
C THR A 331 33.03 5.53 8.78
N ALA A 332 31.82 5.53 9.35
CA ALA A 332 31.42 6.41 10.44
C ALA A 332 30.71 5.60 11.54
N THR A 333 31.15 5.78 12.78
CA THR A 333 30.36 5.39 13.95
C THR A 333 29.34 6.49 14.23
N LEU A 334 28.06 6.12 14.34
CA LEU A 334 27.00 6.94 14.87
C LEU A 334 26.68 6.50 16.29
N THR A 335 26.41 7.48 17.18
CA THR A 335 26.05 7.23 18.57
C THR A 335 24.64 7.74 18.81
N ALA A 336 23.73 6.84 19.17
CA ALA A 336 22.42 7.14 19.74
C ALA A 336 22.56 7.34 21.25
N ALA A 337 21.88 8.34 21.81
CA ALA A 337 21.84 8.58 23.26
C ALA A 337 20.44 8.99 23.74
N LEU A 338 20.03 8.40 24.87
CA LEU A 338 18.74 8.58 25.53
C LEU A 338 18.91 8.46 27.05
N ASN A 339 18.46 9.47 27.81
CA ASN A 339 18.50 9.55 29.27
C ASN A 339 19.86 9.14 29.91
N GLY A 340 20.97 9.49 29.25
CA GLY A 340 22.35 9.21 29.67
C GLY A 340 22.90 7.85 29.23
N ALA A 341 22.05 6.91 28.79
CA ALA A 341 22.47 5.70 28.11
C ALA A 341 22.84 5.97 26.64
N SER A 342 23.70 5.14 26.06
CA SER A 342 24.09 5.27 24.64
C SER A 342 24.34 3.92 23.96
N ALA A 343 24.21 3.91 22.63
CA ALA A 343 24.48 2.77 21.76
C ALA A 343 25.19 3.25 20.48
N THR A 344 26.06 2.41 19.91
CA THR A 344 26.85 2.75 18.72
C THR A 344 26.52 1.86 17.53
N LEU A 345 26.27 2.50 16.38
CA LEU A 345 26.10 1.86 15.07
C LEU A 345 27.31 2.19 14.20
N THR A 346 28.01 1.16 13.71
CA THR A 346 29.05 1.35 12.68
C THR A 346 28.42 1.35 11.30
N VAL A 347 28.61 2.41 10.51
CA VAL A 347 28.14 2.49 9.13
C VAL A 347 29.35 2.48 8.20
N ASN A 348 29.45 1.44 7.38
CA ASN A 348 30.42 1.38 6.28
C ASN A 348 29.70 1.78 4.99
N VAL A 349 30.20 2.80 4.31
CA VAL A 349 29.64 3.32 3.07
C VAL A 349 30.59 3.01 1.91
N SER A 350 30.09 2.37 0.87
CA SER A 350 30.75 2.24 -0.43
C SER A 350 30.16 3.23 -1.42
N ALA A 351 31.00 3.82 -2.27
CA ALA A 351 30.52 4.57 -3.43
C ALA A 351 30.25 3.61 -4.60
N PRO A 352 29.18 3.80 -5.38
CA PRO A 352 29.06 3.13 -6.68
C PRO A 352 30.15 3.64 -7.63
N LEU A 353 30.59 2.80 -8.57
CA LEU A 353 31.66 3.16 -9.51
C LEU A 353 31.23 4.29 -10.47
N LEU A 354 29.94 4.39 -10.75
CA LEU A 354 29.30 5.49 -11.49
C LEU A 354 28.10 6.02 -10.67
N PRO A 355 27.85 7.34 -10.66
CA PRO A 355 26.65 7.90 -10.05
C PRO A 355 25.40 7.50 -10.86
N PRO A 356 24.20 7.41 -10.23
CA PRO A 356 22.95 7.23 -10.98
C PRO A 356 22.73 8.33 -12.02
N ASP A 357 22.15 7.94 -13.15
CA ASP A 357 21.95 8.77 -14.34
C ASP A 357 20.46 8.93 -14.66
N VAL A 358 20.08 10.07 -15.24
CA VAL A 358 18.70 10.33 -15.70
C VAL A 358 18.71 10.23 -17.22
N ASP A 359 18.26 9.10 -17.74
CA ASP A 359 18.40 8.77 -19.15
C ASP A 359 17.51 9.65 -20.04
N PRO A 360 17.96 10.01 -21.26
CA PRO A 360 17.12 10.67 -22.24
C PRO A 360 15.95 9.75 -22.63
N ILE A 361 14.73 10.30 -22.55
CA ILE A 361 13.52 9.57 -22.93
C ILE A 361 13.39 9.60 -24.46
N ASP A 362 13.35 8.42 -25.08
CA ASP A 362 13.08 8.33 -26.52
C ASP A 362 11.70 8.94 -26.87
N PRO A 363 11.57 9.72 -27.96
CA PRO A 363 10.31 10.36 -28.33
C PRO A 363 9.11 9.40 -28.44
N SER A 364 9.33 8.13 -28.82
CA SER A 364 8.25 7.14 -28.91
C SER A 364 7.82 6.61 -27.53
N LEU A 365 8.63 6.78 -26.49
CA LEU A 365 8.30 6.48 -25.09
C LEU A 365 7.62 7.66 -24.39
N ALA A 366 8.00 8.89 -24.76
CA ALA A 366 7.44 10.13 -24.23
C ALA A 366 6.03 10.49 -24.77
N THR A 367 5.55 9.78 -25.81
CA THR A 367 4.29 10.09 -26.49
C THR A 367 3.26 8.96 -26.31
N PRO A 368 2.11 9.20 -25.67
CA PRO A 368 1.05 8.19 -25.54
C PRO A 368 0.34 7.91 -26.88
N ALA A 369 -0.25 6.73 -27.01
CA ALA A 369 -1.03 6.34 -28.19
C ALA A 369 -2.11 7.39 -28.52
N THR A 370 -2.14 7.81 -29.79
CA THR A 370 -3.09 8.80 -30.29
C THR A 370 -4.52 8.38 -29.99
N ASN A 371 -5.29 9.31 -29.41
CA ASN A 371 -6.66 9.08 -28.95
C ASN A 371 -6.81 7.96 -27.90
N ALA A 372 -5.85 7.69 -27.02
CA ALA A 372 -6.12 6.87 -25.84
C ALA A 372 -7.31 7.41 -25.01
N LEU A 373 -8.03 6.57 -24.27
CA LEU A 373 -9.03 7.04 -23.29
C LEU A 373 -8.36 7.59 -22.02
N TYR A 374 -7.32 6.91 -21.56
CA TYR A 374 -6.57 7.26 -20.36
C TYR A 374 -5.08 7.39 -20.66
N GLU A 375 -4.46 8.40 -20.07
CA GLU A 375 -3.01 8.48 -20.03
C GLU A 375 -2.46 7.64 -18.87
N MET A 376 -1.39 6.89 -19.15
CA MET A 376 -0.65 6.05 -18.21
C MET A 376 0.78 6.59 -18.05
N PRO A 377 1.02 7.53 -17.11
CA PRO A 377 2.36 8.06 -16.88
C PRO A 377 3.22 7.04 -16.12
N VAL A 378 4.44 6.79 -16.61
CA VAL A 378 5.34 5.72 -16.13
C VAL A 378 6.68 6.28 -15.67
N LEU A 379 7.15 5.79 -14.52
CA LEU A 379 8.56 5.89 -14.11
C LEU A 379 9.30 4.60 -14.50
N VAL A 380 10.41 4.70 -15.22
CA VAL A 380 11.31 3.56 -15.45
C VAL A 380 12.54 3.68 -14.54
N ILE A 381 12.93 2.59 -13.91
CA ILE A 381 14.14 2.47 -13.07
C ILE A 381 14.92 1.26 -13.56
N ASN A 382 16.20 1.42 -13.91
CA ASN A 382 17.08 0.33 -14.33
C ASN A 382 18.19 0.12 -13.30
N PHE A 383 18.44 -1.13 -12.91
CA PHE A 383 19.64 -1.53 -12.17
C PHE A 383 20.60 -2.24 -13.11
N LEU A 384 21.70 -1.55 -13.45
CA LEU A 384 22.77 -2.01 -14.35
C LEU A 384 24.11 -2.04 -13.60
N PRO A 385 24.33 -2.95 -12.64
CA PRO A 385 25.56 -3.03 -11.86
C PRO A 385 26.79 -3.09 -12.78
N THR A 386 27.88 -2.42 -12.43
CA THR A 386 29.15 -2.46 -13.18
C THR A 386 30.36 -2.64 -12.26
N ARG A 387 31.42 -3.25 -12.78
CA ARG A 387 32.71 -3.45 -12.08
C ARG A 387 33.85 -2.62 -12.67
N ASP A 388 33.70 -2.13 -13.89
CA ASP A 388 34.73 -1.40 -14.64
C ASP A 388 34.24 -0.03 -15.16
N GLY A 389 32.94 0.27 -15.04
CA GLY A 389 32.34 1.52 -15.53
C GLY A 389 32.05 1.51 -17.03
N VAL A 390 32.23 0.37 -17.72
CA VAL A 390 32.12 0.23 -19.18
C VAL A 390 31.14 -0.88 -19.56
N HIS A 391 31.18 -2.02 -18.86
CA HIS A 391 30.32 -3.17 -19.07
C HIS A 391 29.37 -3.37 -17.90
N VAL A 392 28.24 -4.03 -18.16
CA VAL A 392 27.40 -4.57 -17.07
C VAL A 392 28.10 -5.74 -16.38
N ASP A 393 27.77 -5.99 -15.11
CA ASP A 393 28.35 -7.08 -14.30
C ASP A 393 27.89 -8.44 -14.86
N ASN A 394 28.80 -9.11 -15.56
CA ASN A 394 28.57 -10.40 -16.21
C ASN A 394 28.29 -11.59 -15.27
N THR A 395 28.32 -11.39 -13.96
CA THR A 395 27.86 -12.38 -12.97
C THR A 395 26.39 -12.18 -12.57
N LEU A 396 25.79 -11.04 -12.90
CA LEU A 396 24.41 -10.67 -12.59
C LEU A 396 23.55 -10.50 -13.85
N LEU A 397 24.15 -9.94 -14.91
CA LEU A 397 23.52 -9.61 -16.19
C LEU A 397 24.23 -10.37 -17.33
N ASP A 398 24.59 -9.69 -18.43
CA ASP A 398 25.39 -10.23 -19.54
C ASP A 398 26.76 -9.51 -19.62
N ASN A 399 27.49 -9.66 -20.72
CA ASN A 399 28.82 -9.05 -20.92
C ASN A 399 28.78 -7.90 -21.95
N SER A 400 27.63 -7.26 -22.14
CA SER A 400 27.49 -6.11 -23.03
C SER A 400 28.11 -4.83 -22.44
N THR A 401 28.38 -3.84 -23.29
CA THR A 401 28.65 -2.48 -22.78
C THR A 401 27.39 -1.91 -22.14
N ILE A 402 27.55 -0.97 -21.21
CA ILE A 402 26.44 -0.23 -20.60
C ILE A 402 25.57 0.45 -21.66
N ALA A 403 26.17 0.97 -22.75
CA ALA A 403 25.45 1.65 -23.83
C ALA A 403 24.59 0.66 -24.65
N ASP A 404 25.12 -0.52 -24.98
CA ASP A 404 24.37 -1.56 -25.68
C ASP A 404 23.22 -2.09 -24.81
N PHE A 405 23.46 -2.27 -23.51
CA PHE A 405 22.44 -2.75 -22.57
C PHE A 405 21.32 -1.72 -22.36
N LYS A 406 21.64 -0.42 -22.22
CA LYS A 406 20.63 0.66 -22.23
C LYS A 406 19.81 0.68 -23.53
N SER A 407 20.47 0.44 -24.68
CA SER A 407 19.80 0.37 -25.99
C SER A 407 18.83 -0.82 -26.08
N LYS A 408 19.24 -2.00 -25.59
CA LYS A 408 18.39 -3.19 -25.42
C LYS A 408 17.17 -2.90 -24.53
N LEU A 409 17.36 -2.29 -23.36
CA LEU A 409 16.23 -1.94 -22.47
C LEU A 409 15.31 -0.88 -23.09
N THR A 410 15.85 0.08 -23.86
CA THR A 410 15.03 1.05 -24.59
C THR A 410 14.17 0.37 -25.64
N LEU A 411 14.72 -0.59 -26.39
CA LEU A 411 13.95 -1.42 -27.33
C LEU A 411 12.85 -2.22 -26.61
N PHE A 412 13.16 -2.87 -25.49
CA PHE A 412 12.15 -3.62 -24.73
C PHE A 412 11.06 -2.69 -24.17
N ASN A 413 11.39 -1.54 -23.60
CA ASN A 413 10.40 -0.54 -23.16
C ASN A 413 9.49 -0.08 -24.31
N LYS A 414 10.01 0.11 -25.54
CA LYS A 414 9.19 0.45 -26.71
C LYS A 414 8.21 -0.66 -27.06
N ARG A 415 8.66 -1.92 -27.01
CA ARG A 415 7.83 -3.09 -27.31
C ARG A 415 6.79 -3.38 -26.22
N VAL A 416 7.15 -3.26 -24.94
CA VAL A 416 6.21 -3.35 -23.79
C VAL A 416 5.12 -2.28 -23.93
N LYS A 417 5.52 -1.01 -24.13
CA LYS A 417 4.59 0.10 -24.38
C LYS A 417 3.63 -0.21 -25.54
N PHE A 418 4.16 -0.64 -26.68
CA PHE A 418 3.36 -1.03 -27.84
C PHE A 418 2.37 -2.15 -27.52
N MET A 419 2.82 -3.22 -26.85
CA MET A 419 1.98 -4.38 -26.50
C MET A 419 0.81 -4.00 -25.58
N LEU A 420 1.03 -3.10 -24.62
CA LEU A 420 -0.01 -2.64 -23.70
C LEU A 420 -1.00 -1.66 -24.37
N GLU A 421 -0.49 -0.72 -25.17
CA GLU A 421 -1.35 0.22 -25.91
C GLU A 421 -2.19 -0.50 -26.98
N GLU A 422 -1.56 -1.35 -27.80
CA GLU A 422 -2.22 -2.15 -28.82
C GLU A 422 -3.16 -3.17 -28.17
N GLY A 423 -2.73 -3.86 -27.10
CA GLY A 423 -3.55 -4.77 -26.31
C GLY A 423 -4.83 -4.13 -25.80
N SER A 424 -4.79 -2.84 -25.45
CA SER A 424 -5.97 -2.10 -24.97
C SER A 424 -6.99 -1.70 -26.05
N ARG A 425 -6.73 -1.99 -27.33
CA ARG A 425 -7.67 -1.73 -28.45
C ARG A 425 -8.67 -2.89 -28.56
N PHE A 426 -9.91 -2.69 -28.13
CA PHE A 426 -10.91 -3.75 -28.21
C PHE A 426 -11.10 -4.25 -29.66
N ARG A 427 -10.73 -5.51 -29.88
CA ARG A 427 -10.63 -6.22 -31.18
C ARG A 427 -9.87 -5.44 -32.26
N GLY A 428 -8.76 -4.80 -31.89
CA GLY A 428 -7.89 -4.08 -32.83
C GLY A 428 -7.46 -4.92 -34.05
N TYR A 429 -7.21 -6.22 -33.86
CA TYR A 429 -6.88 -7.18 -34.92
C TYR A 429 -7.95 -7.33 -36.02
N SER A 430 -9.23 -7.00 -35.76
CA SER A 430 -10.31 -7.01 -36.76
C SER A 430 -10.89 -5.62 -37.06
N ASN A 431 -10.49 -4.60 -36.29
CA ASN A 431 -10.88 -3.21 -36.47
C ASN A 431 -9.66 -2.29 -36.28
N ALA A 432 -8.98 -1.94 -37.37
CA ALA A 432 -7.84 -1.02 -37.34
C ALA A 432 -8.20 0.38 -36.78
N ALA A 433 -9.48 0.79 -36.80
CA ALA A 433 -9.96 2.04 -36.22
C ALA A 433 -10.35 1.93 -34.73
N ALA A 434 -10.20 0.76 -34.10
CA ALA A 434 -10.47 0.57 -32.68
C ALA A 434 -9.62 1.52 -31.82
N ARG A 435 -10.25 2.24 -30.90
CA ARG A 435 -9.58 3.19 -30.01
C ARG A 435 -8.85 2.43 -28.89
N PRO A 436 -7.58 2.73 -28.57
CA PRO A 436 -6.93 2.16 -27.41
C PRO A 436 -7.54 2.74 -26.13
N SER A 437 -7.75 1.91 -25.11
CA SER A 437 -8.11 2.43 -23.79
C SER A 437 -6.91 3.09 -23.10
N LEU A 438 -5.71 2.53 -23.21
CA LEU A 438 -4.51 2.99 -22.52
C LEU A 438 -3.54 3.70 -23.48
N GLY A 439 -2.93 4.80 -23.01
CA GLY A 439 -1.89 5.55 -23.72
C GLY A 439 -0.73 5.84 -22.77
N TYR A 440 0.37 5.14 -22.95
CA TYR A 440 1.53 5.12 -22.07
C TYR A 440 2.49 6.28 -22.34
N ARG A 441 2.92 6.98 -21.29
CA ARG A 441 3.90 8.07 -21.36
C ARG A 441 4.98 7.87 -20.30
N VAL A 442 6.19 7.54 -20.72
CA VAL A 442 7.34 7.53 -19.81
C VAL A 442 7.66 8.98 -19.42
N VAL A 443 7.63 9.27 -18.12
CA VAL A 443 7.86 10.62 -17.57
C VAL A 443 9.30 10.83 -17.15
N ARG A 444 10.00 9.74 -16.80
CA ARG A 444 11.41 9.74 -16.41
C ARG A 444 11.96 8.31 -16.53
N ILE A 445 13.22 8.20 -16.93
CA ILE A 445 14.02 6.98 -16.86
C ILE A 445 15.21 7.29 -15.94
N VAL A 446 15.52 6.39 -15.01
CA VAL A 446 16.69 6.51 -14.13
C VAL A 446 17.47 5.21 -14.16
N THR A 447 18.79 5.28 -14.32
CA THR A 447 19.68 4.11 -14.27
C THR A 447 20.63 4.20 -13.09
N ALA A 448 20.66 3.16 -12.25
CA ALA A 448 21.62 2.97 -11.18
C ALA A 448 22.67 1.92 -11.60
N TYR A 449 23.95 2.19 -11.33
CA TYR A 449 25.08 1.35 -11.76
C TYR A 449 25.64 0.45 -10.65
N GLU A 450 24.80 0.16 -9.65
CA GLU A 450 25.14 -0.59 -8.45
C GLU A 450 24.18 -1.77 -8.28
N ILE A 451 24.46 -2.65 -7.33
CA ILE A 451 23.58 -3.77 -7.00
C ILE A 451 22.22 -3.28 -6.50
N MET A 452 21.18 -4.06 -6.77
CA MET A 452 19.86 -3.82 -6.21
C MET A 452 19.90 -4.06 -4.69
N PRO A 453 19.35 -3.15 -3.87
CA PRO A 453 19.39 -3.27 -2.41
C PRO A 453 18.58 -4.49 -1.95
N PRO A 454 19.12 -5.35 -1.07
CA PRO A 454 18.33 -6.39 -0.41
C PRO A 454 17.42 -5.75 0.64
N GLY A 455 16.10 -5.96 0.49
CA GLY A 455 15.06 -5.53 1.42
C GLY A 455 14.68 -6.63 2.42
N ARG A 456 13.38 -6.91 2.57
CA ARG A 456 12.89 -7.97 3.47
C ARG A 456 13.34 -9.37 2.99
N LEU A 457 13.53 -10.30 3.93
CA LEU A 457 13.85 -11.70 3.63
C LEU A 457 12.69 -12.36 2.86
N ALA A 458 13.02 -13.05 1.77
CA ALA A 458 12.11 -13.88 0.97
C ALA A 458 12.19 -15.38 1.31
N GLY A 459 13.05 -15.74 2.27
CA GLY A 459 13.33 -17.13 2.66
C GLY A 459 14.59 -17.70 2.01
N SER A 460 15.12 -18.78 2.60
CA SER A 460 16.35 -19.47 2.14
C SER A 460 17.60 -18.57 1.99
N GLY A 461 17.65 -17.43 2.67
CA GLY A 461 18.73 -16.44 2.56
C GLY A 461 18.61 -15.50 1.35
N ASN A 462 17.51 -15.58 0.60
CA ASN A 462 17.16 -14.62 -0.44
C ASN A 462 16.37 -13.44 0.14
N PHE A 463 16.34 -12.35 -0.61
CA PHE A 463 15.68 -11.08 -0.27
C PHE A 463 14.82 -10.61 -1.45
N PHE A 464 13.72 -9.93 -1.14
CA PHE A 464 13.10 -9.06 -2.12
C PHE A 464 13.98 -7.82 -2.32
N PRO A 465 13.86 -7.08 -3.42
CA PRO A 465 14.40 -5.73 -3.52
C PRO A 465 13.85 -4.83 -2.40
N ASP A 466 14.66 -3.88 -1.92
CA ASP A 466 14.16 -2.83 -1.01
C ASP A 466 13.39 -1.76 -1.80
N TYR A 467 12.13 -2.03 -2.12
CA TYR A 467 11.29 -1.09 -2.88
C TYR A 467 11.10 0.24 -2.16
N LEU A 468 10.99 0.24 -0.82
CA LEU A 468 10.88 1.47 -0.02
C LEU A 468 12.07 2.40 -0.27
N GLN A 469 13.29 1.87 -0.17
CA GLN A 469 14.50 2.64 -0.46
C GLN A 469 14.61 3.05 -1.94
N ILE A 470 14.31 2.14 -2.88
CA ILE A 470 14.37 2.43 -4.32
C ILE A 470 13.42 3.59 -4.68
N LEU A 471 12.17 3.52 -4.23
CA LEU A 471 11.13 4.49 -4.57
C LEU A 471 11.36 5.84 -3.87
N ASP A 472 11.81 5.84 -2.61
CA ASP A 472 12.20 7.06 -1.88
C ASP A 472 13.39 7.76 -2.56
N ARG A 473 14.48 7.03 -2.80
CA ARG A 473 15.73 7.57 -3.38
C ARG A 473 15.53 8.19 -4.75
N PHE A 474 14.69 7.58 -5.58
CA PHE A 474 14.35 8.14 -6.90
C PHE A 474 13.13 9.09 -6.85
N GLY A 475 12.55 9.38 -5.69
CA GLY A 475 11.48 10.37 -5.55
C GLY A 475 10.18 9.98 -6.25
N ALA A 476 9.84 8.68 -6.25
CA ALA A 476 8.61 8.16 -6.82
C ALA A 476 7.36 8.83 -6.22
N GLY A 477 7.35 9.13 -4.91
CA GLY A 477 6.22 9.80 -4.25
C GLY A 477 5.82 11.13 -4.88
N ASN A 478 6.79 11.99 -5.22
CA ASN A 478 6.50 13.23 -5.93
C ASN A 478 5.94 12.99 -7.35
N LEU A 479 6.44 11.96 -8.04
CA LEU A 479 5.95 11.59 -9.37
C LEU A 479 4.54 10.99 -9.34
N VAL A 480 4.23 10.16 -8.34
CA VAL A 480 2.89 9.59 -8.14
C VAL A 480 1.92 10.70 -7.74
N THR A 481 2.16 11.42 -6.65
CA THR A 481 1.24 12.47 -6.15
C THR A 481 1.05 13.62 -7.16
N ASN A 482 2.13 14.19 -7.70
CA ASN A 482 2.08 15.44 -8.48
C ASN A 482 2.16 15.26 -10.01
N GLN A 483 2.71 14.15 -10.52
CA GLN A 483 2.72 13.85 -11.96
C GLN A 483 1.79 12.69 -12.35
N ASN A 484 1.02 12.15 -11.39
CA ASN A 484 0.04 11.09 -11.61
C ASN A 484 0.67 9.84 -12.25
N VAL A 485 1.91 9.50 -11.88
CA VAL A 485 2.54 8.23 -12.27
C VAL A 485 1.71 7.07 -11.72
N LYS A 486 1.30 6.20 -12.64
CA LYS A 486 0.45 5.03 -12.37
C LYS A 486 1.25 3.74 -12.32
N GLU A 487 2.42 3.72 -12.97
CA GLU A 487 3.26 2.52 -13.00
C GLU A 487 4.74 2.84 -12.80
N VAL A 488 5.44 1.94 -12.13
CA VAL A 488 6.89 1.92 -12.00
C VAL A 488 7.42 0.66 -12.67
N TRP A 489 8.21 0.81 -13.73
CA TRP A 489 8.84 -0.29 -14.45
C TRP A 489 10.28 -0.45 -13.93
N LEU A 490 10.50 -1.44 -13.08
CA LEU A 490 11.79 -1.71 -12.43
C LEU A 490 12.53 -2.83 -13.16
N TRP A 491 13.49 -2.48 -14.02
CA TRP A 491 14.39 -3.42 -14.68
C TRP A 491 15.54 -3.81 -13.75
N GLY A 492 15.71 -5.11 -13.48
CA GLY A 492 16.79 -5.63 -12.64
C GLY A 492 17.19 -7.06 -12.95
N TYR A 493 17.98 -7.67 -12.06
CA TYR A 493 18.36 -9.08 -12.11
C TYR A 493 17.60 -9.89 -11.05
N HIS A 494 17.24 -11.13 -11.37
CA HIS A 494 16.48 -12.03 -10.47
C HIS A 494 17.41 -13.18 -10.01
N THR A 495 18.60 -12.81 -9.55
CA THR A 495 19.74 -13.70 -9.25
C THR A 495 20.52 -13.18 -8.03
N ALA A 496 21.58 -13.88 -7.62
CA ALA A 496 22.49 -13.46 -6.54
C ALA A 496 21.78 -13.11 -5.20
N GLY A 497 20.73 -13.86 -4.86
CA GLY A 497 19.97 -13.67 -3.62
C GLY A 497 18.82 -12.65 -3.73
N ILE A 498 18.63 -12.00 -4.87
CA ILE A 498 17.48 -11.10 -5.12
C ILE A 498 16.37 -11.87 -5.86
N VAL A 499 15.17 -11.89 -5.28
CA VAL A 499 13.97 -12.55 -5.82
C VAL A 499 12.79 -11.57 -5.84
N PRO A 500 12.65 -10.75 -6.90
CA PRO A 500 11.54 -9.79 -7.01
C PRO A 500 10.18 -10.48 -7.22
N VAL A 501 9.09 -9.81 -6.84
CA VAL A 501 7.71 -10.22 -7.19
C VAL A 501 7.33 -9.66 -8.56
N GLU A 502 6.51 -10.34 -9.34
CA GLU A 502 6.19 -9.93 -10.72
C GLU A 502 5.54 -8.53 -10.79
N SER A 503 4.54 -8.30 -9.93
CA SER A 503 3.87 -7.02 -9.74
C SER A 503 3.54 -6.77 -8.27
N ASP A 504 3.50 -5.50 -7.89
CA ASP A 504 3.18 -5.02 -6.55
C ASP A 504 2.37 -3.71 -6.63
N MET A 505 1.39 -3.49 -5.77
CA MET A 505 0.38 -2.44 -5.93
C MET A 505 0.10 -1.71 -4.62
N SER A 506 0.34 -0.39 -4.62
CA SER A 506 0.03 0.49 -3.50
C SER A 506 -1.16 1.38 -3.85
N SER A 507 -2.13 1.48 -2.93
CA SER A 507 -3.38 2.21 -3.13
C SER A 507 -3.92 2.78 -1.83
N PRO A 508 -4.12 4.10 -1.72
CA PRO A 508 -4.80 4.71 -0.57
C PRO A 508 -6.31 4.44 -0.56
N ALA A 509 -6.88 3.98 -1.67
CA ALA A 509 -8.32 3.76 -1.82
C ALA A 509 -8.78 2.33 -1.47
N SER A 510 -7.86 1.35 -1.48
CA SER A 510 -8.17 -0.08 -1.32
C SER A 510 -7.17 -0.87 -0.47
N GLY A 511 -5.99 -0.31 -0.17
CA GLY A 511 -4.83 -1.12 0.18
C GLY A 511 -4.37 -1.99 -0.99
N ASP A 512 -3.53 -2.96 -0.68
CA ASP A 512 -2.77 -3.78 -1.62
C ASP A 512 -3.63 -4.85 -2.32
N ILE A 513 -3.70 -4.80 -3.66
CA ILE A 513 -4.39 -5.75 -4.55
C ILE A 513 -3.41 -6.35 -5.57
N SER A 514 -2.17 -6.59 -5.15
CA SER A 514 -1.12 -7.21 -5.98
C SER A 514 -1.43 -8.65 -6.38
N ASN A 515 -0.75 -9.12 -7.43
CA ASN A 515 -0.56 -10.56 -7.68
C ASN A 515 0.37 -11.21 -6.63
N SER A 516 1.20 -10.39 -5.98
CA SER A 516 2.14 -10.78 -4.91
C SER A 516 1.44 -11.21 -3.60
N TYR A 517 2.20 -11.21 -2.50
CA TYR A 517 1.77 -11.60 -1.16
C TYR A 517 0.75 -10.66 -0.51
N ARG A 518 0.50 -9.49 -1.11
CA ARG A 518 -0.38 -8.43 -0.60
C ARG A 518 -0.01 -7.93 0.81
N ASP A 519 1.26 -7.60 1.00
CA ASP A 519 1.79 -7.13 2.28
C ASP A 519 1.76 -5.59 2.30
N PRO A 520 0.95 -4.95 3.16
CA PRO A 520 0.78 -3.50 3.17
C PRO A 520 2.02 -2.70 3.64
N THR A 521 3.20 -3.33 3.73
CA THR A 521 4.45 -2.74 4.21
C THR A 521 5.63 -2.80 3.23
N ASP A 522 5.52 -3.45 2.07
CA ASP A 522 6.62 -3.51 1.08
C ASP A 522 6.67 -2.33 0.11
N LEU A 523 5.54 -1.71 -0.20
CA LEU A 523 5.44 -0.45 -0.94
C LEU A 523 5.06 0.74 -0.04
N PRO A 524 5.54 1.96 -0.36
CA PRO A 524 5.06 3.17 0.28
C PRO A 524 3.63 3.48 -0.16
N VAL A 525 2.78 3.93 0.77
CA VAL A 525 1.44 4.46 0.45
C VAL A 525 1.54 5.96 0.16
N TYR A 526 1.17 6.35 -1.06
CA TYR A 526 1.11 7.74 -1.51
C TYR A 526 -0.35 8.18 -1.71
N ASP A 527 -0.58 9.45 -2.06
CA ASP A 527 -1.93 10.03 -2.25
C ASP A 527 -2.72 9.49 -3.47
N ARG A 528 -2.08 8.61 -4.27
CA ARG A 528 -2.67 7.99 -5.46
C ARG A 528 -2.18 6.54 -5.61
N THR A 529 -2.99 5.72 -6.26
CA THR A 529 -2.62 4.36 -6.60
C THR A 529 -1.52 4.30 -7.65
N PHE A 530 -0.56 3.39 -7.46
CA PHE A 530 0.41 2.98 -8.49
C PHE A 530 0.72 1.47 -8.41
N VAL A 531 1.21 0.91 -9.52
CA VAL A 531 1.70 -0.48 -9.61
C VAL A 531 3.19 -0.48 -9.95
N LEU A 532 4.00 -1.21 -9.18
CA LEU A 532 5.38 -1.54 -9.51
C LEU A 532 5.43 -2.90 -10.23
N TYR A 533 6.17 -2.97 -11.34
CA TYR A 533 6.44 -4.21 -12.06
C TYR A 533 7.95 -4.50 -12.06
N ASN A 534 8.36 -5.70 -11.65
CA ASN A 534 9.77 -6.10 -11.69
C ASN A 534 10.09 -6.87 -12.97
N TYR A 535 10.73 -6.19 -13.91
CA TYR A 535 11.15 -6.77 -15.17
C TYR A 535 12.54 -7.37 -15.06
N ASN A 536 12.66 -8.64 -15.46
CA ASN A 536 13.94 -9.32 -15.51
C ASN A 536 14.73 -8.90 -16.76
N SER A 537 15.84 -8.19 -16.55
CA SER A 537 16.71 -7.66 -17.62
C SER A 537 17.45 -8.74 -18.42
N MET A 538 17.37 -9.99 -17.95
CA MET A 538 17.86 -11.20 -18.62
C MET A 538 16.76 -11.97 -19.37
N ARG A 539 15.55 -11.42 -19.40
CA ARG A 539 14.39 -11.87 -20.20
C ARG A 539 14.04 -10.85 -21.28
N THR A 540 12.87 -10.95 -21.90
CA THR A 540 12.45 -10.06 -23.00
C THR A 540 11.23 -9.23 -22.63
N GLN A 541 10.72 -8.46 -23.60
CA GLN A 541 9.42 -7.79 -23.51
C GLN A 541 8.24 -8.74 -23.23
N ALA A 542 8.36 -10.04 -23.56
CA ALA A 542 7.28 -11.01 -23.36
C ALA A 542 7.05 -11.24 -21.86
N GLU A 543 8.08 -11.62 -21.12
CA GLU A 543 8.00 -11.82 -19.66
C GLU A 543 7.64 -10.51 -18.93
N ALA A 544 8.10 -9.35 -19.42
CA ALA A 544 7.71 -8.06 -18.87
C ALA A 544 6.18 -7.81 -18.97
N VAL A 545 5.54 -8.16 -20.09
CA VAL A 545 4.08 -8.05 -20.25
C VAL A 545 3.33 -9.19 -19.56
N HIS A 546 3.95 -10.36 -19.36
CA HIS A 546 3.37 -11.45 -18.56
C HIS A 546 3.08 -10.98 -17.12
N ASN A 547 3.96 -10.18 -16.51
CA ASN A 547 3.71 -9.55 -15.19
C ASN A 547 2.47 -8.63 -15.19
N HIS A 548 2.16 -7.97 -16.31
CA HIS A 548 0.92 -7.18 -16.44
C HIS A 548 -0.31 -8.09 -16.52
N GLY A 549 -0.20 -9.22 -17.22
CA GLY A 549 -1.25 -10.23 -17.27
C GLY A 549 -1.64 -10.71 -15.87
N HIS A 550 -0.66 -11.03 -15.03
CA HIS A 550 -0.86 -11.36 -13.61
C HIS A 550 -1.57 -10.23 -12.82
N GLN A 551 -1.14 -8.98 -12.98
CA GLN A 551 -1.79 -7.88 -12.26
C GLN A 551 -3.23 -7.64 -12.76
N LEU A 552 -3.48 -7.77 -14.07
CA LEU A 552 -4.82 -7.73 -14.66
C LEU A 552 -5.71 -8.82 -14.07
N GLU A 553 -5.20 -10.05 -13.96
CA GLU A 553 -5.90 -11.17 -13.31
C GLU A 553 -6.26 -10.84 -11.86
N SER A 554 -5.34 -10.28 -11.07
CA SER A 554 -5.58 -9.86 -9.68
C SER A 554 -6.68 -8.79 -9.58
N ILE A 555 -6.56 -7.68 -10.32
CA ILE A 555 -7.49 -6.54 -10.20
C ILE A 555 -8.88 -6.88 -10.74
N LEU A 556 -8.99 -7.62 -11.84
CA LEU A 556 -10.28 -8.03 -12.40
C LEU A 556 -10.97 -9.07 -11.50
N SER A 557 -10.20 -9.98 -10.89
CA SER A 557 -10.72 -10.89 -9.87
C SER A 557 -11.26 -10.15 -8.65
N PHE A 558 -10.55 -9.13 -8.16
CA PHE A 558 -10.99 -8.33 -7.02
C PHE A 558 -12.27 -7.55 -7.32
N ILE A 559 -12.37 -6.90 -8.49
CA ILE A 559 -13.56 -6.14 -8.86
C ILE A 559 -14.77 -7.07 -9.06
N ALA A 560 -14.58 -8.24 -9.68
CA ALA A 560 -15.62 -9.27 -9.74
C ALA A 560 -16.05 -9.73 -8.34
N GLN A 561 -15.08 -10.10 -7.48
CA GLN A 561 -15.34 -10.53 -6.10
C GLN A 561 -16.12 -9.49 -5.29
N ARG A 562 -15.80 -8.21 -5.47
CA ARG A 562 -16.49 -7.07 -4.85
C ARG A 562 -17.92 -6.86 -5.38
N GLN A 563 -18.14 -7.12 -6.66
CA GLN A 563 -19.43 -6.91 -7.31
C GLN A 563 -20.41 -8.09 -7.12
N ASP A 564 -19.93 -9.32 -7.35
CA ASP A 564 -20.75 -10.54 -7.47
C ASP A 564 -20.59 -11.48 -6.26
N GLY A 565 -19.68 -11.17 -5.31
CA GLY A 565 -19.31 -12.07 -4.22
C GLY A 565 -18.46 -13.28 -4.65
N ASN A 566 -18.03 -13.32 -5.91
CA ASN A 566 -17.19 -14.36 -6.51
C ASN A 566 -16.42 -13.78 -7.73
N SER A 567 -15.43 -14.50 -8.24
CA SER A 567 -14.63 -14.07 -9.41
C SER A 567 -15.01 -14.75 -10.74
N ASP A 568 -16.18 -15.43 -10.80
CA ASP A 568 -16.56 -16.29 -11.93
C ASP A 568 -16.72 -15.54 -13.26
N LEU A 569 -17.09 -14.25 -13.23
CA LEU A 569 -17.21 -13.43 -14.44
C LEU A 569 -15.87 -13.30 -15.18
N PHE A 570 -14.77 -13.19 -14.44
CA PHE A 570 -13.43 -13.19 -15.01
C PHE A 570 -12.93 -14.62 -15.24
N TRP A 571 -12.80 -15.44 -14.20
CA TRP A 571 -12.13 -16.74 -14.34
C TRP A 571 -12.93 -17.77 -15.13
N LYS A 572 -14.22 -17.98 -14.83
CA LYS A 572 -15.02 -19.01 -15.51
C LYS A 572 -15.59 -18.52 -16.83
N LYS A 573 -16.18 -17.32 -16.84
CA LYS A 573 -16.84 -16.78 -18.04
C LYS A 573 -15.85 -16.20 -19.03
N PHE A 574 -14.86 -15.40 -18.65
CA PHE A 574 -13.87 -14.84 -19.59
C PHE A 574 -12.73 -15.81 -19.88
N CYS A 575 -11.95 -16.20 -18.87
CA CYS A 575 -10.76 -17.01 -19.08
C CYS A 575 -11.10 -18.45 -19.50
N GLY A 576 -12.05 -19.07 -18.81
CA GLY A 576 -12.51 -20.44 -19.08
C GLY A 576 -12.08 -21.46 -18.03
N GLN A 577 -12.20 -21.17 -16.74
CA GLN A 577 -12.06 -22.19 -15.69
C GLN A 577 -13.37 -22.95 -15.43
N ASN A 578 -13.24 -24.22 -15.05
CA ASN A 578 -14.33 -25.02 -14.48
C ASN A 578 -14.54 -24.69 -12.99
N ASP A 579 -15.53 -25.32 -12.34
CA ASP A 579 -15.84 -25.09 -10.92
C ASP A 579 -14.73 -25.54 -9.94
N ASP A 580 -13.76 -26.34 -10.39
CA ASP A 580 -12.58 -26.73 -9.62
C ASP A 580 -11.37 -25.79 -9.81
N GLY A 581 -11.52 -24.72 -10.61
CA GLY A 581 -10.44 -23.81 -10.99
C GLY A 581 -9.56 -24.31 -12.14
N THR A 582 -9.77 -25.53 -12.65
CA THR A 582 -8.98 -26.07 -13.76
C THR A 582 -9.35 -25.36 -15.07
N PHE A 583 -8.35 -24.98 -15.87
CA PHE A 583 -8.54 -24.39 -17.19
C PHE A 583 -9.28 -25.32 -18.16
N GLN A 584 -10.17 -24.76 -18.97
CA GLN A 584 -10.92 -25.39 -20.05
C GLN A 584 -10.79 -24.57 -21.34
N GLN A 585 -10.34 -25.23 -22.39
CA GLN A 585 -10.27 -24.68 -23.75
C GLN A 585 -11.61 -24.13 -24.25
N GLY A 586 -11.55 -23.16 -25.16
CA GLY A 586 -12.73 -22.65 -25.88
C GLY A 586 -13.39 -21.39 -25.28
N ARG A 587 -12.75 -20.75 -24.32
CA ARG A 587 -12.99 -19.34 -23.93
C ARG A 587 -11.77 -18.50 -24.31
N CYS A 588 -11.50 -17.37 -23.64
CA CYS A 588 -10.40 -16.47 -24.02
C CYS A 588 -9.00 -16.85 -23.55
N GLY A 589 -8.85 -17.77 -22.60
CA GLY A 589 -7.55 -18.02 -21.99
C GLY A 589 -7.22 -17.01 -20.89
N ASN A 590 -6.03 -17.13 -20.33
CA ASN A 590 -5.47 -16.28 -19.29
C ASN A 590 -3.98 -16.01 -19.59
N THR A 591 -3.22 -15.33 -18.71
CA THR A 591 -1.81 -14.99 -19.02
C THR A 591 -0.93 -16.22 -19.30
N HIS A 592 -1.31 -17.40 -18.83
CA HIS A 592 -0.58 -18.66 -18.97
C HIS A 592 -1.11 -19.57 -20.10
N PHE A 593 -2.43 -19.63 -20.24
CA PHE A 593 -3.14 -20.59 -21.08
C PHE A 593 -3.84 -19.86 -22.23
N PRO A 594 -3.37 -19.99 -23.49
CA PRO A 594 -4.14 -19.55 -24.64
C PRO A 594 -5.46 -20.34 -24.78
N PRO A 595 -6.43 -19.88 -25.59
CA PRO A 595 -7.70 -20.57 -25.82
C PRO A 595 -7.62 -22.06 -26.17
N ASN A 596 -6.51 -22.50 -26.78
CA ASN A 596 -6.21 -23.89 -27.14
C ASN A 596 -5.19 -24.58 -26.21
N GLY A 597 -4.63 -23.89 -25.22
CA GLY A 597 -3.55 -24.44 -24.39
C GLY A 597 -3.95 -25.71 -23.67
N THR A 598 -3.06 -26.71 -23.69
CA THR A 598 -3.24 -27.98 -22.97
C THR A 598 -2.43 -28.06 -21.69
N ASN A 599 -1.37 -27.24 -21.61
CA ASN A 599 -0.47 -27.11 -20.47
C ASN A 599 -0.19 -25.62 -20.20
N ASP A 600 0.51 -25.37 -19.10
CA ASP A 600 1.01 -24.04 -18.73
C ASP A 600 2.03 -23.52 -19.79
N TYR A 601 1.98 -22.23 -20.12
CA TYR A 601 2.81 -21.56 -21.15
C TYR A 601 2.73 -22.13 -22.59
N ASP A 602 1.62 -22.79 -22.95
CA ASP A 602 1.45 -23.54 -24.22
C ASP A 602 1.11 -22.64 -25.43
N TYR A 603 1.79 -21.49 -25.57
CA TYR A 603 1.49 -20.44 -26.57
C TYR A 603 1.67 -20.85 -28.03
N ASN A 604 2.40 -21.95 -28.27
CA ASN A 604 2.83 -22.39 -29.59
C ASN A 604 2.09 -23.63 -30.11
N ASP A 605 1.07 -24.14 -29.41
CA ASP A 605 0.29 -25.30 -29.86
C ASP A 605 -0.41 -25.01 -31.22
N PRO A 606 -0.10 -25.76 -32.30
CA PRO A 606 -0.77 -25.61 -33.59
C PRO A 606 -2.16 -26.25 -33.63
N VAL A 607 -2.56 -27.07 -32.64
CA VAL A 607 -3.86 -27.74 -32.61
C VAL A 607 -4.97 -26.71 -32.41
N ALA A 608 -5.92 -26.66 -33.35
CA ALA A 608 -7.03 -25.73 -33.31
C ALA A 608 -8.19 -26.26 -32.47
N VAL A 609 -8.74 -25.40 -31.61
CA VAL A 609 -9.97 -25.64 -30.86
C VAL A 609 -11.03 -24.61 -31.22
N LEU A 610 -12.32 -24.96 -31.03
CA LEU A 610 -13.39 -23.98 -31.15
C LEU A 610 -13.43 -23.10 -29.90
N SER A 611 -13.19 -21.80 -30.07
CA SER A 611 -13.32 -20.78 -29.03
C SER A 611 -14.28 -19.68 -29.48
N ASP A 612 -15.04 -19.11 -28.54
CA ASP A 612 -15.81 -17.89 -28.80
C ASP A 612 -15.01 -16.62 -28.48
N CYS A 613 -13.70 -16.68 -28.19
CA CYS A 613 -12.97 -15.50 -27.70
C CYS A 613 -13.09 -14.28 -28.63
N MET A 614 -12.92 -14.50 -29.94
CA MET A 614 -13.05 -13.46 -30.96
C MET A 614 -14.49 -12.93 -31.12
N ASP A 615 -15.47 -13.51 -30.43
CA ASP A 615 -16.83 -13.03 -30.30
C ASP A 615 -17.41 -13.15 -28.87
N TRP A 616 -16.54 -13.00 -27.88
CA TRP A 616 -16.84 -13.38 -26.50
C TRP A 616 -18.07 -12.68 -25.91
N THR A 617 -18.91 -13.46 -25.23
CA THR A 617 -20.01 -12.96 -24.39
C THR A 617 -20.12 -13.73 -23.07
N PRO A 618 -20.51 -13.09 -21.94
CA PRO A 618 -20.68 -13.76 -20.65
C PRO A 618 -21.61 -15.00 -20.63
N PRO A 619 -22.74 -15.05 -21.39
CA PRO A 619 -23.59 -16.24 -21.46
C PRO A 619 -23.12 -17.31 -22.45
N LYS A 620 -21.93 -17.19 -23.06
CA LYS A 620 -21.38 -18.15 -24.05
C LYS A 620 -22.26 -18.29 -25.30
N THR A 621 -22.83 -17.17 -25.76
CA THR A 621 -23.60 -17.07 -27.02
C THR A 621 -22.79 -16.47 -28.17
N GLY A 622 -21.48 -16.26 -27.97
CA GLY A 622 -20.58 -15.73 -28.99
C GLY A 622 -20.36 -16.73 -30.13
N ARG A 623 -20.09 -16.23 -31.34
CA ARG A 623 -19.72 -17.06 -32.48
C ARG A 623 -18.41 -17.81 -32.20
N LEU A 624 -18.48 -19.14 -32.21
CA LEU A 624 -17.31 -20.01 -32.19
C LEU A 624 -16.48 -19.88 -33.48
N ALA A 625 -15.16 -19.90 -33.34
CA ALA A 625 -14.19 -19.98 -34.42
C ALA A 625 -13.04 -20.94 -34.04
N PRO A 626 -12.41 -21.63 -35.00
CA PRO A 626 -11.18 -22.38 -34.73
C PRO A 626 -10.04 -21.41 -34.43
N VAL A 627 -9.32 -21.63 -33.32
CA VAL A 627 -8.17 -20.82 -32.89
C VAL A 627 -7.00 -21.70 -32.43
N ASN A 628 -5.77 -21.24 -32.70
CA ASN A 628 -4.49 -21.89 -32.38
C ASN A 628 -3.32 -20.87 -32.39
N ALA A 629 -2.08 -21.33 -32.20
CA ALA A 629 -0.87 -20.51 -32.29
C ALA A 629 -0.79 -19.58 -33.51
N SER A 630 -1.24 -20.03 -34.69
CA SER A 630 -1.24 -19.21 -35.92
C SER A 630 -2.28 -18.08 -35.90
N THR A 631 -3.30 -18.17 -35.05
CA THR A 631 -4.38 -17.17 -34.94
C THR A 631 -3.86 -15.86 -34.36
N TRP A 632 -3.01 -15.91 -33.34
CA TRP A 632 -2.33 -14.73 -32.78
C TRP A 632 -0.93 -14.52 -33.38
N GLY A 633 -0.15 -15.59 -33.59
CA GLY A 633 1.18 -15.52 -34.18
C GLY A 633 1.22 -15.01 -35.63
N GLY A 634 0.11 -15.17 -36.38
CA GLY A 634 -0.04 -14.66 -37.74
C GLY A 634 -0.50 -13.19 -37.86
N LEU A 635 -0.79 -12.50 -36.75
CA LEU A 635 -1.33 -11.14 -36.80
C LEU A 635 -0.28 -10.11 -37.23
N PRO A 636 -0.58 -9.23 -38.23
CA PRO A 636 0.39 -8.32 -38.84
C PRO A 636 0.57 -7.04 -38.01
N TYR A 637 0.96 -7.18 -36.75
CA TYR A 637 1.18 -6.05 -35.85
C TYR A 637 2.39 -5.19 -36.27
N ALA A 638 2.21 -3.86 -36.24
CA ALA A 638 3.25 -2.89 -36.60
C ALA A 638 4.20 -2.64 -35.41
N TRP A 639 5.11 -3.59 -35.17
CA TRP A 639 6.13 -3.49 -34.12
C TRP A 639 6.97 -2.20 -34.25
N PRO A 640 7.32 -1.52 -33.14
CA PRO A 640 7.86 -0.16 -33.15
C PRO A 640 9.25 -0.02 -33.78
N ASP A 641 9.98 -1.12 -33.90
CA ASP A 641 11.28 -1.23 -34.55
C ASP A 641 11.22 -1.92 -35.93
N GLY A 642 10.02 -2.28 -36.41
CA GLY A 642 9.82 -2.98 -37.69
C GLY A 642 10.32 -4.43 -37.73
N ILE A 643 10.76 -4.97 -36.61
CA ILE A 643 11.33 -6.33 -36.47
C ILE A 643 10.44 -7.14 -35.53
N LEU A 644 10.11 -8.37 -35.93
CA LEU A 644 9.34 -9.30 -35.11
C LEU A 644 10.18 -9.74 -33.88
N PRO A 645 9.60 -9.75 -32.67
CA PRO A 645 10.35 -10.12 -31.47
C PRO A 645 10.67 -11.63 -31.45
N PRO A 646 11.77 -12.08 -30.79
CA PRO A 646 12.13 -13.50 -30.73
C PRO A 646 11.05 -14.42 -30.16
N GLN A 647 10.26 -13.93 -29.19
CA GLN A 647 9.07 -14.60 -28.65
C GLN A 647 7.79 -14.08 -29.34
N GLN A 648 7.75 -14.11 -30.67
CA GLN A 648 6.66 -13.52 -31.46
C GLN A 648 5.29 -14.08 -31.08
N THR A 649 5.12 -15.40 -31.11
CA THR A 649 3.82 -16.05 -30.87
C THR A 649 3.25 -15.69 -29.50
N GLU A 650 4.08 -15.80 -28.46
CA GLU A 650 3.76 -15.44 -27.08
C GLU A 650 3.45 -13.93 -26.94
N SER A 651 4.31 -13.07 -27.48
CA SER A 651 4.10 -11.61 -27.41
C SER A 651 2.80 -11.18 -28.10
N GLN A 652 2.48 -11.79 -29.25
CA GLN A 652 1.24 -11.52 -29.98
C GLN A 652 0.02 -12.21 -29.35
N TYR A 653 0.20 -13.30 -28.60
CA TYR A 653 -0.85 -13.89 -27.77
C TYR A 653 -1.31 -12.90 -26.70
N TYR A 654 -0.38 -12.29 -25.94
CA TYR A 654 -0.74 -11.29 -24.93
C TYR A 654 -1.54 -10.13 -25.52
N ILE A 655 -1.10 -9.58 -26.67
CA ILE A 655 -1.87 -8.54 -27.38
C ILE A 655 -3.26 -9.07 -27.74
N PHE A 656 -3.38 -10.22 -28.39
CA PHE A 656 -4.67 -10.80 -28.81
C PHE A 656 -5.62 -11.06 -27.62
N TRP A 657 -5.11 -11.58 -26.51
CA TRP A 657 -5.88 -11.84 -25.30
C TRP A 657 -6.42 -10.55 -24.68
N MET A 658 -5.54 -9.55 -24.52
CA MET A 658 -5.91 -8.21 -24.06
C MET A 658 -6.94 -7.55 -24.98
N GLN A 659 -6.77 -7.65 -26.31
CA GLN A 659 -7.72 -7.08 -27.28
C GLN A 659 -9.12 -7.71 -27.21
N ASN A 660 -9.28 -8.89 -26.59
CA ASN A 660 -10.59 -9.50 -26.38
C ASN A 660 -11.25 -9.17 -25.02
N MET A 661 -10.52 -8.56 -24.08
CA MET A 661 -11.11 -8.03 -22.84
C MET A 661 -12.06 -6.86 -23.16
N PRO A 662 -13.26 -6.76 -22.54
CA PRO A 662 -14.19 -5.66 -22.74
C PRO A 662 -13.55 -4.27 -22.60
N GLY A 663 -13.28 -3.63 -23.75
CA GLY A 663 -12.56 -2.35 -23.81
C GLY A 663 -13.43 -1.17 -24.25
N CYS A 664 -12.78 -0.18 -24.88
CA CYS A 664 -13.47 0.96 -25.49
C CYS A 664 -14.51 0.49 -26.53
N LEU A 665 -15.74 1.03 -26.46
CA LEU A 665 -16.84 0.76 -27.39
C LEU A 665 -17.22 -0.74 -27.51
N ASN A 666 -17.07 -1.53 -26.43
CA ASN A 666 -17.21 -2.99 -26.52
C ASN A 666 -18.60 -3.50 -26.93
N GLY A 667 -19.69 -2.82 -26.55
CA GLY A 667 -21.06 -3.20 -26.95
C GLY A 667 -21.58 -4.54 -26.40
N ILE A 668 -20.92 -5.14 -25.41
CA ILE A 668 -21.28 -6.47 -24.88
C ILE A 668 -22.37 -6.36 -23.81
N ARG A 669 -23.46 -7.12 -23.97
CA ARG A 669 -24.53 -7.24 -22.96
C ARG A 669 -24.23 -8.35 -21.94
N TYR A 670 -24.71 -8.15 -20.71
CA TYR A 670 -24.79 -9.17 -19.67
C TYR A 670 -26.18 -9.15 -19.01
N GLY A 671 -27.13 -9.89 -19.61
CA GLY A 671 -28.54 -9.79 -19.24
C GLY A 671 -29.10 -8.40 -19.55
N SER A 672 -29.70 -7.76 -18.56
CA SER A 672 -30.13 -6.35 -18.64
C SER A 672 -28.98 -5.34 -18.57
N ASN A 673 -27.79 -5.77 -18.15
CA ASN A 673 -26.61 -4.93 -17.97
C ASN A 673 -25.73 -4.86 -19.24
N VAL A 674 -24.74 -3.98 -19.20
CA VAL A 674 -23.67 -3.85 -20.20
C VAL A 674 -22.30 -4.02 -19.55
N MET A 675 -21.32 -4.54 -20.29
CA MET A 675 -19.95 -4.69 -19.82
C MET A 675 -19.23 -3.35 -19.75
N ALA A 676 -18.56 -3.09 -18.63
CA ALA A 676 -17.72 -1.92 -18.45
C ALA A 676 -16.45 -1.98 -19.33
N ASN A 677 -15.74 -0.86 -19.45
CA ASN A 677 -14.40 -0.84 -20.05
C ASN A 677 -13.39 -1.26 -18.98
N TRP A 678 -12.97 -2.53 -18.98
CA TRP A 678 -12.15 -3.13 -17.94
C TRP A 678 -10.79 -2.44 -17.73
N TRP A 679 -10.28 -1.76 -18.77
CA TRP A 679 -9.08 -0.94 -18.69
C TRP A 679 -9.20 0.27 -17.74
N GLU A 680 -10.41 0.65 -17.30
CA GLU A 680 -10.59 1.66 -16.27
C GLU A 680 -10.00 1.23 -14.91
N PHE A 681 -9.92 -0.06 -14.63
CA PHE A 681 -9.35 -0.57 -13.38
C PHE A 681 -7.82 -0.51 -13.38
N THR A 682 -7.17 -0.65 -14.54
CA THR A 682 -5.74 -0.34 -14.69
C THR A 682 -5.49 1.17 -14.62
N ALA A 683 -6.37 1.98 -15.21
CA ALA A 683 -6.09 3.39 -15.48
C ALA A 683 -6.59 4.39 -14.42
N ASP A 684 -7.69 4.13 -13.71
CA ASP A 684 -8.33 5.07 -12.79
C ASP A 684 -8.83 4.37 -11.52
N TRP A 685 -8.00 3.46 -10.98
CA TRP A 685 -8.31 2.59 -9.85
C TRP A 685 -8.93 3.34 -8.66
N ASP A 686 -8.31 4.42 -8.19
CA ASP A 686 -8.79 5.19 -7.03
C ASP A 686 -10.24 5.64 -7.22
N ASN A 687 -10.60 6.08 -8.42
CA ASN A 687 -11.94 6.57 -8.75
C ASN A 687 -12.92 5.42 -8.96
N ALA A 688 -12.49 4.36 -9.65
CA ALA A 688 -13.28 3.15 -9.87
C ALA A 688 -13.61 2.42 -8.54
N VAL A 689 -12.68 2.43 -7.59
CA VAL A 689 -12.90 1.92 -6.23
C VAL A 689 -13.86 2.81 -5.47
N ARG A 690 -13.60 4.12 -5.37
CA ARG A 690 -14.44 5.09 -4.63
C ARG A 690 -15.86 5.21 -5.17
N GLN A 691 -16.07 5.04 -6.47
CA GLN A 691 -17.40 5.06 -7.09
C GLN A 691 -18.09 3.68 -7.13
N ASN A 692 -17.48 2.66 -6.50
CA ASN A 692 -17.95 1.27 -6.51
C ASN A 692 -18.27 0.74 -7.92
N ARG A 693 -17.40 1.02 -8.90
CA ARG A 693 -17.53 0.49 -10.28
C ARG A 693 -17.26 -1.01 -10.31
N GLY A 694 -17.93 -1.69 -11.23
CA GLY A 694 -17.87 -3.13 -11.43
C GLY A 694 -17.56 -3.48 -12.89
N LEU A 695 -17.28 -4.76 -13.17
CA LEU A 695 -16.99 -5.26 -14.52
C LEU A 695 -18.17 -5.13 -15.49
N TYR A 696 -19.37 -4.87 -14.96
CA TYR A 696 -20.59 -4.54 -15.70
C TYR A 696 -21.46 -3.55 -14.91
N HIS A 697 -22.42 -2.89 -15.56
CA HIS A 697 -23.42 -2.06 -14.89
C HIS A 697 -24.74 -1.97 -15.69
N ALA A 698 -25.80 -1.49 -15.04
CA ALA A 698 -27.05 -1.15 -15.73
C ALA A 698 -26.79 -0.08 -16.83
N PRO A 699 -27.48 -0.12 -17.98
CA PRO A 699 -27.28 0.84 -19.05
C PRO A 699 -27.51 2.27 -18.57
N ARG A 700 -26.57 3.17 -18.87
CA ARG A 700 -26.61 4.58 -18.48
C ARG A 700 -26.89 5.44 -19.70
N VAL A 701 -27.80 6.39 -19.54
CA VAL A 701 -27.98 7.50 -20.48
C VAL A 701 -28.29 8.76 -19.72
N GLN A 702 -27.56 9.84 -20.03
CA GLN A 702 -27.73 11.14 -19.41
C GLN A 702 -27.96 12.19 -20.49
N PHE A 703 -28.98 13.03 -20.27
CA PHE A 703 -29.12 14.30 -20.97
C PHE A 703 -28.35 15.39 -20.21
N THR A 704 -27.48 16.12 -20.90
CA THR A 704 -26.74 17.26 -20.36
C THR A 704 -27.01 18.54 -21.16
N ASN A 705 -26.80 19.71 -20.55
CA ASN A 705 -26.96 21.05 -21.13
C ASN A 705 -28.29 21.31 -21.84
N ALA A 706 -29.34 21.55 -21.05
CA ALA A 706 -30.67 21.95 -21.50
C ALA A 706 -30.84 23.48 -21.53
N VAL A 707 -30.73 24.12 -22.70
CA VAL A 707 -30.99 25.57 -22.85
C VAL A 707 -32.04 25.81 -23.93
N ILE A 708 -33.14 26.49 -23.56
CA ILE A 708 -34.13 27.02 -24.49
C ILE A 708 -34.06 28.55 -24.41
N PRO A 709 -33.45 29.24 -25.39
CA PRO A 709 -33.42 30.70 -25.42
C PRO A 709 -34.84 31.28 -25.52
N PRO A 710 -35.16 32.39 -24.84
CA PRO A 710 -36.46 33.05 -24.96
C PRO A 710 -36.82 33.31 -26.43
N GLY A 711 -38.02 32.90 -26.83
CA GLY A 711 -38.53 33.06 -28.20
C GLY A 711 -38.09 32.00 -29.21
N ARG A 712 -37.35 30.95 -28.81
CA ARG A 712 -37.07 29.77 -29.67
C ARG A 712 -37.94 28.57 -29.29
N THR A 713 -38.39 27.84 -30.32
CA THR A 713 -39.24 26.63 -30.18
C THR A 713 -38.46 25.33 -30.06
N ASN A 714 -37.14 25.37 -30.24
CA ASN A 714 -36.30 24.19 -30.37
C ASN A 714 -35.46 24.00 -29.10
N PHE A 715 -35.45 22.76 -28.62
CA PHE A 715 -34.54 22.29 -27.59
C PHE A 715 -33.19 21.90 -28.21
N SER A 716 -32.14 21.85 -27.39
CA SER A 716 -30.92 21.11 -27.68
C SER A 716 -30.35 20.63 -26.36
N CYS A 717 -30.12 19.33 -26.27
CA CYS A 717 -29.38 18.68 -25.21
C CYS A 717 -28.13 18.01 -25.81
N SER A 718 -27.32 17.43 -24.94
CA SER A 718 -26.28 16.47 -25.27
C SER A 718 -26.64 15.12 -24.67
N LEU A 719 -26.46 14.03 -25.43
CA LEU A 719 -26.63 12.67 -24.93
C LEU A 719 -25.28 12.05 -24.57
N VAL A 720 -25.13 11.58 -23.33
CA VAL A 720 -24.01 10.73 -22.91
C VAL A 720 -24.56 9.35 -22.61
N GLY A 721 -23.99 8.30 -23.19
CA GLY A 721 -24.42 6.92 -22.98
C GLY A 721 -23.25 5.94 -23.03
N ASP A 722 -23.54 4.66 -22.87
CA ASP A 722 -22.50 3.62 -22.82
C ASP A 722 -21.92 3.34 -24.21
N ALA A 723 -20.60 3.21 -24.22
CA ALA A 723 -19.81 3.03 -25.43
C ALA A 723 -20.13 1.67 -26.11
N GLY A 724 -20.41 1.70 -27.41
CA GLY A 724 -20.70 0.50 -28.22
C GLY A 724 -22.19 0.15 -28.36
N PHE A 725 -23.10 1.03 -27.92
CA PHE A 725 -24.54 0.80 -28.01
C PHE A 725 -25.28 1.85 -28.84
N GLY A 726 -26.45 1.46 -29.34
CA GLY A 726 -27.44 2.36 -29.92
C GLY A 726 -28.37 2.95 -28.87
N TYR A 727 -28.78 4.20 -29.07
CA TYR A 727 -29.79 4.88 -28.26
C TYR A 727 -30.83 5.58 -29.15
N THR A 728 -32.10 5.36 -28.82
CA THR A 728 -33.24 6.05 -29.43
C THR A 728 -33.74 7.10 -28.44
N VAL A 729 -33.82 8.35 -28.88
CA VAL A 729 -34.41 9.44 -28.11
C VAL A 729 -35.84 9.67 -28.58
N GLU A 730 -36.74 9.72 -27.60
CA GLU A 730 -38.18 9.78 -27.80
C GLU A 730 -38.78 10.92 -26.98
N ALA A 731 -39.84 11.52 -27.51
CA ALA A 731 -40.65 12.51 -26.82
C ALA A 731 -42.09 12.02 -26.59
N SER A 732 -42.69 12.45 -25.48
CA SER A 732 -44.07 12.17 -25.09
C SER A 732 -44.71 13.39 -24.45
N THR A 733 -46.04 13.47 -24.53
CA THR A 733 -46.85 14.52 -23.89
C THR A 733 -47.61 14.01 -22.66
N ASP A 734 -47.73 12.68 -22.53
CA ASP A 734 -48.61 11.99 -21.58
C ASP A 734 -47.92 10.82 -20.84
N PHE A 735 -46.64 10.56 -21.12
CA PHE A 735 -45.85 9.37 -20.73
C PHE A 735 -46.32 8.03 -21.31
N VAL A 736 -47.39 8.00 -22.10
CA VAL A 736 -47.98 6.79 -22.70
C VAL A 736 -47.55 6.65 -24.16
N GLN A 737 -47.77 7.68 -24.98
CA GLN A 737 -47.38 7.69 -26.38
C GLN A 737 -46.00 8.33 -26.54
N TRP A 738 -45.06 7.58 -27.12
CA TRP A 738 -43.68 8.00 -27.34
C TRP A 738 -43.38 8.05 -28.84
N THR A 739 -42.91 9.20 -29.31
CA THR A 739 -42.50 9.43 -30.70
C THR A 739 -40.98 9.47 -30.79
N ASN A 740 -40.38 8.66 -31.67
CA ASN A 740 -38.95 8.71 -31.97
C ASN A 740 -38.58 10.10 -32.54
N LEU A 741 -37.67 10.81 -31.89
CA LEU A 741 -37.05 12.03 -32.41
C LEU A 741 -35.75 11.75 -33.15
N ALA A 742 -34.93 10.83 -32.62
CA ALA A 742 -33.63 10.49 -33.18
C ALA A 742 -33.19 9.09 -32.75
N ALA A 743 -32.27 8.50 -33.53
CA ALA A 743 -31.48 7.34 -33.14
C ALA A 743 -30.00 7.63 -33.38
N THR A 744 -29.15 7.21 -32.45
CA THR A 744 -27.69 7.37 -32.50
C THR A 744 -27.02 6.05 -32.12
N THR A 745 -25.80 5.79 -32.61
CA THR A 745 -25.05 4.54 -32.36
C THR A 745 -23.61 4.82 -31.96
N ASN A 746 -23.06 3.97 -31.09
CA ASN A 746 -21.66 3.96 -30.67
C ASN A 746 -21.15 5.31 -30.13
N PHE A 747 -21.97 5.97 -29.30
CA PHE A 747 -21.78 7.38 -29.01
C PHE A 747 -20.87 7.68 -27.80
N THR A 748 -19.91 8.58 -28.00
CA THR A 748 -19.24 9.34 -26.93
C THR A 748 -19.10 10.80 -27.38
N GLY A 749 -19.77 11.74 -26.69
CA GLY A 749 -19.73 13.15 -27.05
C GLY A 749 -20.99 13.93 -26.67
N SER A 750 -21.28 14.98 -27.44
CA SER A 750 -22.49 15.82 -27.35
C SER A 750 -23.30 15.74 -28.64
N TRP A 751 -24.48 15.13 -28.60
CA TRP A 751 -25.37 15.01 -29.77
C TRP A 751 -26.58 15.92 -29.64
N GLN A 752 -26.73 16.88 -30.56
CA GLN A 752 -27.84 17.84 -30.54
C GLN A 752 -29.11 17.23 -31.11
N ILE A 753 -30.21 17.30 -30.33
CA ILE A 753 -31.52 16.77 -30.69
C ILE A 753 -32.50 17.94 -30.80
N SER A 754 -33.20 18.02 -31.93
CA SER A 754 -34.21 19.07 -32.21
C SER A 754 -35.62 18.47 -32.26
N ASP A 755 -36.61 19.28 -31.89
CA ASP A 755 -38.04 18.96 -31.90
C ASP A 755 -38.84 20.22 -32.30
N LEU A 756 -40.05 20.05 -32.87
CA LEU A 756 -40.89 21.10 -33.45
C LEU A 756 -42.36 20.99 -32.97
N PRO A 757 -43.13 22.08 -33.09
CA PRO A 757 -43.24 23.15 -32.11
C PRO A 757 -44.19 22.84 -30.93
N LEU A 758 -43.84 23.40 -29.76
CA LEU A 758 -44.71 23.82 -28.65
C LEU A 758 -45.94 22.95 -28.30
N LEU A 759 -45.73 22.02 -27.37
CA LEU A 759 -46.79 21.54 -26.47
C LEU A 759 -46.41 21.91 -25.02
N PRO A 760 -47.36 22.35 -24.17
CA PRO A 760 -47.05 23.02 -22.89
C PRO A 760 -46.37 22.13 -21.84
N ARG A 761 -46.38 20.81 -22.04
CA ARG A 761 -45.53 19.84 -21.34
C ARG A 761 -45.07 18.80 -22.36
N ARG A 762 -43.75 18.57 -22.42
CA ARG A 762 -43.15 17.54 -23.27
C ARG A 762 -42.01 16.88 -22.50
N PHE A 763 -42.07 15.57 -22.42
CA PHE A 763 -41.15 14.72 -21.68
C PHE A 763 -40.25 14.02 -22.68
N TYR A 764 -38.95 13.99 -22.42
CA TYR A 764 -37.96 13.33 -23.25
C TYR A 764 -37.38 12.14 -22.50
N ARG A 765 -37.19 11.01 -23.19
CA ARG A 765 -36.41 9.88 -22.68
C ARG A 765 -35.43 9.42 -23.74
N ALA A 766 -34.34 8.85 -23.30
CA ALA A 766 -33.48 8.04 -24.15
C ALA A 766 -33.59 6.60 -23.68
N ARG A 767 -33.86 5.68 -24.61
CA ARG A 767 -33.76 4.24 -24.37
C ARG A 767 -32.65 3.67 -25.22
N GLN A 768 -32.04 2.59 -24.76
CA GLN A 768 -31.11 1.83 -25.57
C GLN A 768 -31.88 1.18 -26.73
N SER A 769 -31.41 1.36 -27.97
CA SER A 769 -32.08 0.81 -29.15
C SER A 769 -32.08 -0.72 -29.09
N GLY A 770 -33.22 -1.34 -29.42
CA GLY A 770 -33.41 -2.80 -29.34
C GLY A 770 -34.03 -3.30 -28.04
N ASN A 771 -34.33 -2.42 -27.07
CA ASN A 771 -35.23 -2.66 -25.94
C ASN A 771 -36.53 -1.85 -26.11
#